data_AF-A0AAD4MLW0-F1
#
_entry.id   AF-A0AAD4MLW0-F1
#
_cell.length_a   1.000
_cell.length_b   1.000
_cell.length_c   1.000
_cell.angle_alpha   90.00
_cell.angle_beta   90.00
_cell.angle_gamma   90.00
#
_symmetry.space_group_name_H-M   'P 1'
#
loop_
_entity.id
_entity.type
_entity.pdbx_description
1 polymer ?
#
loop_
_entity_poly.entity_id
_entity_poly.type
_entity_poly.pdbx_seq_one_letter_code
_entity_poly.pdbx_strand_id
1 'polypeptide(L)'
;MAARLFLCAIRVIFCLFVFAKVGTSDLNCGISSSGIPPPSHDRVLNGHNISAGDHPWLVAIGNAGKGEFTENCGGTIISDRWILTAGHCNLYLNLSSGEFQIMYGSVDRNDKDAIQRSVKIKRGISHPEYQAGKGLDIALVELVKPINFSALVQPVCLPKKYEEVRHSQAIVCGWGAYYSPGDVGPPGSETHPIIAQEMIVPIDDVEECKKAANWSRFGNPPNKEYDICAGGRNRGTEDGDSGGPLLVNNDGRWWQIGAVSRGQYLGTEWHNVTDVGSMMKLLRYCTAIILFCCLFDAINGKRKLKILVNNPAFGWSHMQFNGRLVDLLVEAGHEVHMLVQEISPLVGNYTGNTNNNVTVIRVPTLPQTRDNFLKIDFIGNAFSGVNNMLLDGSYHMLTKIWTDACGEFLDNHQPLIERMREEKYDVAVSEFIHRCQFGIFHKIGVHTKLATSTFMVDSYQVSHFGLQPMSSYVPNLWAPSINAPYMGFYERARNLFMDIYQFKLMWWLHPKTEQDHFTRVYGQNFPSISDILKNVSLAFFNTNEFLDLPRPISNKIVYIGGVVEGKAKNLTQDFQQIMDKSKKGVVLFSFGSVADTKLLDPKIKEAFFKSFASFSEYEFIWKLELIANETWMKSIAPNVHLFDWFDQRSILAHPKTVAFITHCGMNSLNEGARAGVPLIGIPLFSDQLYDAAAMKHKKFGVYVDILEAHKQEVITSALDQVLNNPIYSYNAKLIQKKLNNAPFSPAERFVKWLEFAAEFPNLNELQLPSPDEIGFFAYYSLDVIGISILSLILSASVVFYFFRQIVKRLWSYTAHEKVE
;
A
#
# COMPACT_ATOMS: atom_id res chain seq x y z
N MET A 1 13.18 -22.81 6.34
CA MET A 1 12.98 -23.45 5.01
C MET A 1 12.19 -22.54 4.06
N ALA A 2 11.05 -21.98 4.48
CA ALA A 2 10.25 -21.02 3.69
C ALA A 2 11.02 -19.75 3.22
N ALA A 3 11.87 -19.15 4.07
CA ALA A 3 12.64 -17.97 3.67
C ALA A 3 13.70 -18.26 2.58
N ARG A 4 14.27 -19.47 2.57
CA ARG A 4 15.21 -19.92 1.52
C ARG A 4 14.48 -20.24 0.21
N LEU A 5 13.28 -20.82 0.29
CA LEU A 5 12.40 -21.05 -0.86
C LEU A 5 11.90 -19.73 -1.47
N PHE A 6 11.58 -18.72 -0.65
CA PHE A 6 11.12 -17.41 -1.11
C PHE A 6 12.25 -16.59 -1.77
N LEU A 7 13.46 -16.60 -1.19
CA LEU A 7 14.64 -15.99 -1.81
C LEU A 7 15.07 -16.71 -3.10
N CYS A 8 14.88 -18.03 -3.17
CA CYS A 8 15.12 -18.80 -4.39
C CYS A 8 14.06 -18.47 -5.47
N ALA A 9 12.78 -18.40 -5.10
CA ALA A 9 11.69 -18.03 -6.00
C ALA A 9 11.86 -16.61 -6.58
N ILE A 10 12.27 -15.62 -5.77
CA ILE A 10 12.53 -14.25 -6.25
C ILE A 10 13.72 -14.22 -7.21
N ARG A 11 14.81 -14.93 -6.91
CA ARG A 11 15.99 -15.02 -7.79
C ARG A 11 15.68 -15.74 -9.11
N VAL A 12 14.80 -16.74 -9.07
CA VAL A 12 14.32 -17.51 -10.23
C VAL A 12 13.37 -16.67 -11.10
N ILE A 13 12.34 -16.04 -10.53
CA ILE A 13 11.38 -15.15 -11.22
C ILE A 13 12.08 -13.99 -11.94
N PHE A 14 13.24 -13.58 -11.44
CA PHE A 14 14.00 -12.49 -12.00
C PHE A 14 14.91 -12.90 -13.15
N CYS A 15 15.55 -14.07 -13.08
CA CYS A 15 16.27 -14.65 -14.22
C CYS A 15 15.31 -14.87 -15.41
N LEU A 16 14.03 -15.14 -15.12
CA LEU A 16 12.95 -15.30 -16.11
C LEU A 16 12.62 -14.00 -16.88
N PHE A 17 12.70 -12.83 -16.26
CA PHE A 17 12.50 -11.53 -16.93
C PHE A 17 13.65 -11.14 -17.85
N VAL A 18 14.86 -11.57 -17.52
CA VAL A 18 16.06 -11.34 -18.33
C VAL A 18 15.98 -12.15 -19.63
N PHE A 19 15.60 -13.43 -19.55
CA PHE A 19 15.53 -14.29 -20.74
C PHE A 19 14.30 -14.11 -21.61
N ALA A 20 13.14 -13.68 -21.08
CA ALA A 20 12.01 -13.30 -21.92
C ALA A 20 12.33 -12.11 -22.85
N LYS A 21 13.38 -11.33 -22.55
CA LYS A 21 13.91 -10.28 -23.44
C LYS A 21 15.13 -10.71 -24.26
N VAL A 22 15.94 -11.65 -23.78
CA VAL A 22 17.14 -12.16 -24.50
C VAL A 22 16.77 -13.28 -25.50
N GLY A 23 15.68 -14.01 -25.26
CA GLY A 23 15.28 -15.19 -26.04
C GLY A 23 14.25 -14.95 -27.16
N THR A 24 13.79 -13.72 -27.37
CA THR A 24 12.79 -13.39 -28.41
C THR A 24 13.15 -12.12 -29.18
N SER A 25 14.20 -12.20 -29.98
CA SER A 25 14.48 -11.33 -31.13
C SER A 25 15.61 -11.97 -31.94
N ASP A 26 15.28 -12.76 -32.96
CA ASP A 26 15.33 -12.31 -34.36
C ASP A 26 16.67 -12.67 -35.03
N LEU A 27 16.63 -12.89 -36.33
CA LEU A 27 17.62 -13.53 -37.22
C LEU A 27 19.09 -12.99 -37.20
N ASN A 28 19.46 -12.05 -36.35
CA ASN A 28 20.62 -11.16 -36.52
C ASN A 28 21.77 -11.30 -35.48
N CYS A 29 21.93 -12.43 -34.78
CA CYS A 29 23.11 -12.68 -33.92
C CYS A 29 24.28 -13.34 -34.68
N GLY A 30 25.50 -13.22 -34.16
CA GLY A 30 26.66 -14.00 -34.59
C GLY A 30 27.18 -13.64 -35.99
N ILE A 31 26.92 -12.41 -36.45
CA ILE A 31 27.35 -11.89 -37.75
C ILE A 31 28.59 -11.02 -37.52
N SER A 32 29.73 -11.42 -38.08
CA SER A 32 30.96 -10.62 -38.10
C SER A 32 30.91 -9.62 -39.26
N SER A 33 31.45 -8.42 -39.07
CA SER A 33 31.44 -7.37 -40.11
C SER A 33 32.64 -7.42 -41.04
N SER A 34 33.71 -8.15 -40.69
CA SER A 34 34.86 -8.32 -41.57
C SER A 34 34.60 -9.32 -42.70
N GLY A 35 33.62 -10.22 -42.55
CA GLY A 35 33.28 -11.23 -43.57
C GLY A 35 34.40 -12.24 -43.84
N ILE A 36 35.45 -12.25 -43.02
CA ILE A 36 36.61 -13.12 -43.18
C ILE A 36 36.28 -14.50 -42.57
N PRO A 37 36.44 -15.62 -43.31
CA PRO A 37 36.36 -16.95 -42.72
C PRO A 37 37.41 -17.14 -41.62
N PRO A 38 37.19 -18.00 -40.60
CA PRO A 38 38.11 -18.16 -39.49
C PRO A 38 39.55 -18.42 -39.97
N PRO A 39 40.57 -17.88 -39.28
CA PRO A 39 41.96 -17.94 -39.75
C PRO A 39 42.40 -19.39 -40.02
N SER A 40 42.82 -19.67 -41.26
CA SER A 40 43.24 -21.01 -41.73
C SER A 40 44.65 -21.45 -41.29
N HIS A 41 45.21 -20.84 -40.23
CA HIS A 41 46.62 -21.03 -39.90
C HIS A 41 46.85 -22.20 -38.94
N ASP A 42 47.46 -23.27 -39.48
CA ASP A 42 48.03 -24.36 -38.71
C ASP A 42 49.15 -23.84 -37.79
N ARG A 43 48.82 -23.74 -36.50
CA ARG A 43 49.71 -23.51 -35.34
C ARG A 43 50.33 -22.11 -35.22
N VAL A 44 49.52 -21.16 -34.76
CA VAL A 44 50.04 -19.90 -34.21
C VAL A 44 50.18 -20.01 -32.69
N LEU A 45 51.36 -19.64 -32.17
CA LEU A 45 51.70 -19.49 -30.75
C LEU A 45 51.53 -18.01 -30.38
N ASN A 46 50.96 -17.69 -29.21
CA ASN A 46 50.82 -16.33 -28.64
C ASN A 46 49.75 -15.38 -29.26
N GLY A 47 48.75 -15.91 -29.97
CA GLY A 47 47.56 -15.14 -30.40
C GLY A 47 47.80 -14.17 -31.57
N HIS A 48 46.72 -13.71 -32.19
CA HIS A 48 46.74 -12.70 -33.26
C HIS A 48 45.94 -11.47 -32.85
N ASN A 49 46.44 -10.28 -33.20
CA ASN A 49 45.69 -9.04 -33.01
C ASN A 49 44.39 -9.08 -33.82
N ILE A 50 43.29 -8.81 -33.14
CA ILE A 50 41.95 -8.73 -33.70
C ILE A 50 41.80 -7.38 -34.40
N SER A 51 41.15 -7.37 -35.56
CA SER A 51 40.74 -6.14 -36.24
C SER A 51 39.34 -5.71 -35.78
N ALA A 52 39.08 -4.40 -35.81
CA ALA A 52 37.76 -3.87 -35.48
C ALA A 52 36.70 -4.51 -36.40
N GLY A 53 35.71 -5.19 -35.80
CA GLY A 53 34.61 -5.85 -36.52
C GLY A 53 34.73 -7.36 -36.69
N ASP A 54 35.88 -7.96 -36.35
CA ASP A 54 36.03 -9.43 -36.35
C ASP A 54 35.12 -10.08 -35.30
N HIS A 55 35.18 -9.57 -34.07
CA HIS A 55 34.36 -10.01 -32.92
C HIS A 55 33.53 -8.84 -32.36
N PRO A 56 32.47 -8.37 -33.05
CA PRO A 56 31.69 -7.18 -32.68
C PRO A 56 30.89 -7.33 -31.38
N TRP A 57 30.84 -8.53 -30.80
CA TRP A 57 30.25 -8.83 -29.50
C TRP A 57 31.23 -8.68 -28.34
N LEU A 58 32.55 -8.61 -28.59
CA LEU A 58 33.57 -8.59 -27.54
C LEU A 58 33.48 -7.29 -26.73
N VAL A 59 33.52 -7.39 -25.40
CA VAL A 59 33.53 -6.23 -24.50
C VAL A 59 34.62 -6.38 -23.43
N ALA A 60 35.18 -5.24 -23.04
CA ALA A 60 36.06 -5.13 -21.88
C ALA A 60 35.26 -4.59 -20.69
N ILE A 61 35.37 -5.24 -19.54
CA ILE A 61 34.73 -4.87 -18.27
C ILE A 61 35.83 -4.34 -17.36
N GLY A 62 35.71 -3.10 -16.91
CA GLY A 62 36.80 -2.44 -16.20
C GLY A 62 36.49 -1.00 -15.79
N ASN A 63 37.56 -0.25 -15.51
CA ASN A 63 37.48 1.16 -15.12
C ASN A 63 38.04 2.07 -16.23
N ALA A 64 37.33 3.15 -16.52
CA ALA A 64 37.78 4.18 -17.44
C ALA A 64 38.48 5.32 -16.66
N GLY A 65 39.76 5.60 -16.94
CA GLY A 65 40.52 6.65 -16.23
C GLY A 65 41.67 7.22 -17.05
N LYS A 66 41.93 8.54 -16.95
CA LYS A 66 43.06 9.27 -17.58
C LYS A 66 43.30 8.99 -19.09
N GLY A 67 42.28 8.59 -19.84
CA GLY A 67 42.37 8.33 -21.28
C GLY A 67 42.76 6.89 -21.66
N GLU A 68 42.75 5.96 -20.69
CA GLU A 68 43.00 4.54 -20.87
C GLU A 68 41.85 3.73 -20.22
N PHE A 69 41.54 2.55 -20.75
CA PHE A 69 40.62 1.59 -20.14
C PHE A 69 41.40 0.48 -19.43
N THR A 70 41.32 0.43 -18.10
CA THR A 70 41.90 -0.66 -17.30
C THR A 70 40.91 -1.80 -17.24
N GLU A 71 41.15 -2.82 -18.06
CA GLU A 71 40.31 -4.02 -18.16
C GLU A 71 40.60 -4.99 -16.99
N ASN A 72 39.53 -5.54 -16.42
CA ASN A 72 39.58 -6.50 -15.33
C ASN A 72 39.04 -7.86 -15.75
N CYS A 73 38.05 -7.86 -16.65
CA CYS A 73 37.46 -9.06 -17.22
C CYS A 73 36.96 -8.79 -18.64
N GLY A 74 36.90 -9.85 -19.44
CA GLY A 74 36.17 -9.88 -20.69
C GLY A 74 34.67 -10.13 -20.49
N GLY A 75 33.93 -9.92 -21.56
CA GLY A 75 32.53 -10.33 -21.69
C GLY A 75 32.07 -10.29 -23.14
N THR A 76 30.81 -10.63 -23.35
CA THR A 76 30.18 -10.54 -24.67
C THR A 76 28.79 -9.97 -24.66
N ILE A 77 28.44 -9.26 -25.72
CA ILE A 77 27.11 -8.75 -25.98
C ILE A 77 26.18 -9.91 -26.36
N ILE A 78 25.09 -10.08 -25.61
CA ILE A 78 24.02 -11.02 -25.93
C ILE A 78 22.68 -10.32 -26.20
N SER A 79 22.54 -9.04 -25.84
CA SER A 79 21.41 -8.17 -26.22
C SER A 79 21.78 -6.68 -26.05
N ASP A 80 20.86 -5.77 -26.34
CA ASP A 80 21.05 -4.32 -26.17
C ASP A 80 21.34 -3.90 -24.71
N ARG A 81 21.10 -4.75 -23.71
CA ARG A 81 21.28 -4.41 -22.29
C ARG A 81 22.02 -5.45 -21.46
N TRP A 82 22.36 -6.58 -22.06
CA TRP A 82 22.89 -7.72 -21.33
C TRP A 82 24.22 -8.17 -21.90
N ILE A 83 25.19 -8.32 -20.98
CA ILE A 83 26.52 -8.84 -21.25
C ILE A 83 26.67 -10.18 -20.51
N LEU A 84 27.25 -11.18 -21.18
CA LEU A 84 27.64 -12.46 -20.60
C LEU A 84 29.11 -12.39 -20.17
N THR A 85 29.43 -12.87 -18.97
CA THR A 85 30.79 -12.89 -18.41
C THR A 85 30.93 -14.03 -17.40
N ALA A 86 32.08 -14.15 -16.73
CA ALA A 86 32.31 -15.16 -15.71
C ALA A 86 31.70 -14.78 -14.34
N GLY A 87 31.36 -15.80 -13.56
CA GLY A 87 30.80 -15.67 -12.21
C GLY A 87 31.70 -14.89 -11.25
N HIS A 88 33.00 -15.16 -11.31
CA HIS A 88 34.02 -14.55 -10.47
C HIS A 88 34.25 -13.08 -10.83
N CYS A 89 34.13 -12.71 -12.12
CA CYS A 89 34.18 -11.32 -12.56
C CYS A 89 33.13 -10.47 -11.85
N ASN A 90 31.91 -11.00 -11.70
CA ASN A 90 30.83 -10.32 -10.99
C ASN A 90 31.09 -10.15 -9.47
N LEU A 91 31.87 -11.03 -8.84
CA LEU A 91 32.25 -10.84 -7.43
C LEU A 91 33.13 -9.60 -7.26
N TYR A 92 34.07 -9.35 -8.17
CA TYR A 92 34.88 -8.13 -8.19
C TYR A 92 34.02 -6.88 -8.40
N LEU A 93 33.02 -6.95 -9.28
CA LEU A 93 32.09 -5.83 -9.55
C LEU A 93 31.26 -5.42 -8.32
N ASN A 94 30.86 -6.37 -7.47
CA ASN A 94 30.07 -6.08 -6.26
C ASN A 94 30.92 -5.59 -5.07
N LEU A 95 32.22 -5.91 -5.04
CA LEU A 95 33.15 -5.44 -4.01
C LEU A 95 33.66 -4.01 -4.27
N SER A 96 33.49 -3.52 -5.50
CA SER A 96 34.02 -2.24 -5.96
C SER A 96 32.91 -1.21 -6.09
N SER A 97 33.07 -0.04 -5.46
CA SER A 97 32.06 1.01 -5.33
C SER A 97 31.66 1.70 -6.65
N GLY A 98 30.86 1.06 -7.51
CA GLY A 98 30.07 1.73 -8.56
C GLY A 98 30.84 2.39 -9.71
N GLU A 99 32.14 2.11 -9.89
CA GLU A 99 32.99 2.73 -10.92
C GLU A 99 33.11 1.93 -12.23
N PHE A 100 32.74 0.65 -12.22
CA PHE A 100 32.91 -0.24 -13.37
C PHE A 100 31.98 0.07 -14.55
N GLN A 101 32.55 -0.02 -15.74
CA GLN A 101 31.90 0.24 -17.02
C GLN A 101 32.24 -0.86 -18.01
N ILE A 102 31.47 -0.92 -19.10
CA ILE A 102 31.79 -1.76 -20.25
C ILE A 102 32.29 -0.89 -21.40
N MET A 103 33.44 -1.25 -21.96
CA MET A 103 33.91 -0.71 -23.24
C MET A 103 33.52 -1.69 -24.35
N TYR A 104 32.95 -1.18 -25.45
CA TYR A 104 32.43 -1.99 -26.55
C TYR A 104 32.62 -1.27 -27.88
N GLY A 105 32.63 -2.04 -28.97
CA GLY A 105 32.76 -1.51 -30.33
C GLY A 105 34.16 -1.02 -30.70
N SER A 106 35.18 -1.41 -29.93
CA SER A 106 36.60 -1.24 -30.24
C SER A 106 37.41 -2.39 -29.63
N VAL A 107 38.51 -2.72 -30.29
CA VAL A 107 39.48 -3.74 -29.85
C VAL A 107 40.72 -3.11 -29.20
N ASP A 108 40.85 -1.79 -29.26
CA ASP A 108 41.95 -1.01 -28.70
C ASP A 108 41.54 -0.37 -27.37
N ARG A 109 42.22 -0.72 -26.27
CA ARG A 109 41.96 -0.15 -24.92
C ARG A 109 42.35 1.32 -24.78
N ASN A 110 43.02 1.90 -25.76
CA ASN A 110 43.36 3.33 -25.84
C ASN A 110 42.44 4.13 -26.78
N ASP A 111 41.41 3.50 -27.36
CA ASP A 111 40.42 4.19 -28.18
C ASP A 111 39.58 5.14 -27.32
N LYS A 112 39.91 6.43 -27.38
CA LYS A 112 39.25 7.50 -26.62
C LYS A 112 37.75 7.59 -26.89
N ASP A 113 37.32 7.33 -28.12
CA ASP A 113 35.91 7.40 -28.50
C ASP A 113 35.13 6.21 -27.92
N ALA A 114 35.75 5.02 -27.88
CA ALA A 114 35.18 3.84 -27.22
C ALA A 114 35.12 4.01 -25.69
N ILE A 115 36.18 4.57 -25.08
CA ILE A 115 36.22 4.89 -23.65
C ILE A 115 35.14 5.92 -23.30
N GLN A 116 34.96 6.98 -24.09
CA GLN A 116 33.92 7.97 -23.80
C GLN A 116 32.50 7.39 -23.94
N ARG A 117 32.33 6.37 -24.79
CA ARG A 117 31.05 5.66 -25.00
C ARG A 117 30.82 4.52 -24.02
N SER A 118 31.72 4.26 -23.07
CA SER A 118 31.54 3.15 -22.12
C SER A 118 30.27 3.31 -21.28
N VAL A 119 29.61 2.18 -21.00
CA VAL A 119 28.32 2.18 -20.31
C VAL A 119 28.47 1.63 -18.91
N LYS A 120 27.93 2.34 -17.92
CA LYS A 120 27.93 1.91 -16.52
C LYS A 120 27.10 0.64 -16.33
N ILE A 121 27.60 -0.21 -15.44
CA ILE A 121 26.91 -1.41 -15.00
C ILE A 121 25.84 -1.05 -13.96
N LYS A 122 24.62 -1.54 -14.17
CA LYS A 122 23.50 -1.38 -13.21
C LYS A 122 23.57 -2.42 -12.10
N ARG A 123 23.89 -3.65 -12.47
CA ARG A 123 24.11 -4.80 -11.56
C ARG A 123 24.68 -5.99 -12.34
N GLY A 124 25.28 -6.93 -11.64
CA GLY A 124 25.58 -8.25 -12.19
C GLY A 124 24.99 -9.40 -11.37
N ILE A 125 24.73 -10.51 -12.05
CA ILE A 125 23.94 -11.66 -11.58
C ILE A 125 24.74 -12.92 -11.88
N SER A 126 25.34 -13.53 -10.86
CA SER A 126 26.02 -14.83 -11.00
C SER A 126 25.01 -15.98 -11.00
N HIS A 127 25.37 -17.11 -11.60
CA HIS A 127 24.59 -18.34 -11.52
C HIS A 127 24.24 -18.67 -10.03
N PRO A 128 23.00 -19.07 -9.68
CA PRO A 128 22.60 -19.24 -8.27
C PRO A 128 23.42 -20.27 -7.48
N GLU A 129 23.92 -21.29 -8.18
CA GLU A 129 24.80 -22.34 -7.63
C GLU A 129 26.29 -22.02 -7.77
N TYR A 130 26.64 -20.86 -8.34
CA TYR A 130 28.03 -20.44 -8.43
C TYR A 130 28.64 -20.32 -7.04
N GLN A 131 29.74 -21.02 -6.83
CA GLN A 131 30.58 -20.91 -5.65
C GLN A 131 32.03 -20.77 -6.13
N ALA A 132 32.74 -19.77 -5.60
CA ALA A 132 34.13 -19.50 -5.98
C ALA A 132 34.97 -20.79 -5.86
N GLY A 133 35.56 -21.23 -6.97
CA GLY A 133 36.40 -22.42 -7.06
C GLY A 133 35.66 -23.77 -7.16
N LYS A 134 34.33 -23.79 -7.25
CA LYS A 134 33.51 -25.02 -7.27
C LYS A 134 32.67 -25.22 -8.54
N GLY A 135 32.90 -24.43 -9.58
CA GLY A 135 32.26 -24.57 -10.89
C GLY A 135 31.07 -23.61 -11.11
N LEU A 136 30.44 -23.73 -12.30
CA LEU A 136 29.33 -22.87 -12.76
C LEU A 136 29.70 -21.37 -12.76
N ASP A 137 30.90 -21.07 -13.24
CA ASP A 137 31.52 -19.75 -13.18
C ASP A 137 31.03 -18.82 -14.29
N ILE A 138 29.73 -18.52 -14.28
CA ILE A 138 29.05 -17.72 -15.30
C ILE A 138 28.13 -16.67 -14.67
N ALA A 139 28.06 -15.49 -15.29
CA ALA A 139 27.24 -14.36 -14.84
C ALA A 139 26.68 -13.52 -15.99
N LEU A 140 25.62 -12.78 -15.70
CA LEU A 140 25.03 -11.77 -16.56
C LEU A 140 25.19 -10.38 -15.96
N VAL A 141 25.52 -9.40 -16.77
CA VAL A 141 25.66 -7.99 -16.38
C VAL A 141 24.60 -7.16 -17.09
N GLU A 142 23.81 -6.40 -16.32
CA GLU A 142 22.79 -5.48 -16.83
C GLU A 142 23.36 -4.07 -16.94
N LEU A 143 23.14 -3.43 -18.08
CA LEU A 143 23.58 -2.07 -18.35
C LEU A 143 22.57 -1.01 -17.88
N VAL A 144 23.07 0.15 -17.44
CA VAL A 144 22.21 1.30 -17.07
C VAL A 144 21.49 1.87 -18.30
N LYS A 145 22.14 1.85 -19.47
CA LYS A 145 21.61 2.32 -20.75
C LYS A 145 21.75 1.22 -21.81
N PRO A 146 20.82 1.13 -22.78
CA PRO A 146 20.95 0.20 -23.88
C PRO A 146 22.10 0.62 -24.82
N ILE A 147 22.77 -0.36 -25.43
CA ILE A 147 23.73 -0.16 -26.51
C ILE A 147 23.03 -0.21 -27.86
N ASN A 148 23.49 0.61 -28.81
CA ASN A 148 22.98 0.61 -30.18
C ASN A 148 23.82 -0.32 -31.04
N PHE A 149 23.16 -1.25 -31.75
CA PHE A 149 23.84 -2.16 -32.66
C PHE A 149 24.32 -1.43 -33.93
N SER A 150 25.48 -1.84 -34.42
CA SER A 150 26.15 -1.30 -35.61
C SER A 150 27.04 -2.39 -36.23
N ALA A 151 27.73 -2.12 -37.34
CA ALA A 151 28.67 -3.10 -37.92
C ALA A 151 29.76 -3.56 -36.91
N LEU A 152 30.15 -2.69 -35.97
CA LEU A 152 31.17 -2.98 -34.97
C LEU A 152 30.60 -3.43 -33.62
N VAL A 153 29.26 -3.47 -33.48
CA VAL A 153 28.57 -3.77 -32.23
C VAL A 153 27.38 -4.68 -32.53
N GLN A 154 27.52 -5.98 -32.31
CA GLN A 154 26.49 -6.98 -32.57
C GLN A 154 26.44 -8.02 -31.46
N PRO A 155 25.29 -8.66 -31.20
CA PRO A 155 25.22 -9.76 -30.25
C PRO A 155 25.76 -11.07 -30.84
N VAL A 156 26.37 -11.91 -30.00
CA VAL A 156 26.76 -13.29 -30.35
C VAL A 156 25.58 -14.26 -30.20
N CYS A 157 25.56 -15.36 -30.97
CA CYS A 157 24.56 -16.40 -30.76
C CYS A 157 24.91 -17.31 -29.59
N LEU A 158 23.89 -17.79 -28.87
CA LEU A 158 24.06 -18.74 -27.76
C LEU A 158 23.43 -20.10 -28.14
N PRO A 159 24.14 -21.23 -27.97
CA PRO A 159 23.65 -22.56 -28.33
C PRO A 159 22.58 -23.05 -27.35
N LYS A 160 21.64 -23.89 -27.82
CA LYS A 160 20.65 -24.53 -26.92
C LYS A 160 21.23 -25.71 -26.15
N LYS A 161 22.25 -26.36 -26.71
CA LYS A 161 23.08 -27.41 -26.12
C LYS A 161 24.49 -27.33 -26.72
N TYR A 162 25.52 -27.60 -25.93
CA TYR A 162 26.89 -27.66 -26.44
C TYR A 162 27.05 -28.70 -27.57
N GLU A 163 26.38 -29.85 -27.46
CA GLU A 163 26.48 -30.94 -28.44
C GLU A 163 25.93 -30.56 -29.84
N GLU A 164 25.11 -29.50 -29.94
CA GLU A 164 24.55 -29.02 -31.21
C GLU A 164 25.57 -28.24 -32.05
N VAL A 165 26.69 -27.81 -31.46
CA VAL A 165 27.73 -27.01 -32.13
C VAL A 165 29.13 -27.56 -31.88
N ARG A 166 29.24 -28.87 -31.68
CA ARG A 166 30.50 -29.54 -31.34
C ARG A 166 31.52 -29.40 -32.48
N HIS A 167 32.64 -28.73 -32.19
CA HIS A 167 33.79 -28.58 -33.07
C HIS A 167 35.04 -29.13 -32.37
N SER A 168 36.02 -29.62 -33.13
CA SER A 168 37.33 -30.04 -32.61
C SER A 168 38.21 -28.85 -32.18
N GLN A 169 37.87 -27.65 -32.63
CA GLN A 169 38.58 -26.40 -32.37
C GLN A 169 37.59 -25.27 -32.11
N ALA A 170 38.00 -24.33 -31.28
CA ALA A 170 37.28 -23.10 -30.98
C ALA A 170 38.25 -21.93 -30.93
N ILE A 171 37.72 -20.72 -30.90
CA ILE A 171 38.48 -19.49 -30.76
C ILE A 171 38.21 -18.89 -29.39
N VAL A 172 39.26 -18.52 -28.66
CA VAL A 172 39.16 -17.62 -27.51
C VAL A 172 39.65 -16.25 -27.94
N CYS A 173 38.98 -15.20 -27.47
CA CYS A 173 39.44 -13.83 -27.66
C CYS A 173 39.27 -12.96 -26.41
N GLY A 174 40.18 -12.01 -26.24
CA GLY A 174 40.23 -11.15 -25.05
C GLY A 174 41.47 -10.26 -25.02
N TRP A 175 41.73 -9.66 -23.86
CA TRP A 175 42.91 -8.82 -23.59
C TRP A 175 43.83 -9.48 -22.55
N GLY A 176 43.74 -10.80 -22.42
CA GLY A 176 44.56 -11.59 -21.52
C GLY A 176 46.06 -11.37 -21.72
N ALA A 177 46.80 -11.46 -20.64
CA ALA A 177 48.23 -11.24 -20.64
C ALA A 177 48.99 -12.35 -21.40
N TYR A 178 50.14 -12.02 -22.00
CA TYR A 178 51.04 -13.01 -22.62
C TYR A 178 52.49 -12.81 -22.20
N TYR A 179 53.27 -13.88 -22.31
CA TYR A 179 54.72 -13.90 -22.06
C TYR A 179 55.51 -13.88 -23.38
N SER A 180 56.66 -13.19 -23.39
CA SER A 180 57.57 -13.27 -24.54
C SER A 180 58.18 -14.67 -24.66
N PRO A 181 58.44 -15.18 -25.89
CA PRO A 181 59.01 -16.51 -26.07
C PRO A 181 60.34 -16.67 -25.31
N GLY A 182 60.35 -17.49 -24.27
CA GLY A 182 61.55 -17.79 -23.46
C GLY A 182 61.55 -17.22 -22.04
N ASP A 183 60.61 -16.35 -21.68
CA ASP A 183 60.48 -15.78 -20.34
C ASP A 183 59.35 -16.44 -19.55
N VAL A 184 59.70 -17.25 -18.55
CA VAL A 184 58.78 -17.64 -17.46
C VAL A 184 59.17 -16.79 -16.25
N GLY A 185 58.75 -15.52 -16.25
CA GLY A 185 59.06 -14.58 -15.19
C GLY A 185 58.17 -14.78 -13.95
N PRO A 186 58.53 -14.19 -12.79
CA PRO A 186 57.64 -14.15 -11.62
C PRO A 186 56.33 -13.39 -11.94
N PRO A 187 55.26 -13.64 -11.16
CA PRO A 187 53.95 -12.97 -11.34
C PRO A 187 54.08 -11.45 -11.46
N GLY A 188 53.42 -10.84 -12.45
CA GLY A 188 53.50 -9.39 -12.73
C GLY A 188 54.57 -8.98 -13.74
N SER A 189 55.18 -9.94 -14.45
CA SER A 189 56.03 -9.70 -15.62
C SER A 189 55.30 -9.93 -16.96
N GLU A 190 53.98 -10.15 -16.91
CA GLU A 190 53.17 -10.37 -18.11
C GLU A 190 52.97 -9.08 -18.91
N THR A 191 52.91 -9.20 -20.24
CA THR A 191 52.54 -8.10 -21.12
C THR A 191 51.04 -8.17 -21.41
N HIS A 192 50.27 -7.15 -21.03
CA HIS A 192 48.87 -7.07 -21.43
C HIS A 192 48.76 -6.38 -22.80
N PRO A 193 48.18 -7.03 -23.82
CA PRO A 193 48.08 -6.46 -25.14
C PRO A 193 47.11 -5.26 -25.14
N ILE A 194 47.50 -4.16 -25.79
CA ILE A 194 46.63 -2.98 -25.96
C ILE A 194 45.47 -3.30 -26.90
N ILE A 195 45.75 -4.09 -27.94
CA ILE A 195 44.78 -4.60 -28.92
C ILE A 195 44.34 -6.00 -28.51
N ALA A 196 43.04 -6.28 -28.55
CA ALA A 196 42.50 -7.61 -28.25
C ALA A 196 43.15 -8.68 -29.14
N GLN A 197 43.36 -9.87 -28.58
CA GLN A 197 43.94 -11.00 -29.30
C GLN A 197 42.97 -12.17 -29.43
N GLU A 198 43.11 -12.95 -30.50
CA GLU A 198 42.39 -14.21 -30.69
C GLU A 198 43.36 -15.39 -30.85
N MET A 199 42.93 -16.58 -30.41
CA MET A 199 43.69 -17.82 -30.54
C MET A 199 42.78 -19.02 -30.80
N ILE A 200 43.22 -19.91 -31.70
CA ILE A 200 42.56 -21.20 -31.94
C ILE A 200 43.01 -22.24 -30.90
N VAL A 201 42.07 -22.69 -30.08
CA VAL A 201 42.26 -23.70 -29.04
C VAL A 201 41.58 -25.02 -29.43
N PRO A 202 42.23 -26.19 -29.25
CA PRO A 202 41.53 -27.46 -29.37
C PRO A 202 40.55 -27.65 -28.21
N ILE A 203 39.45 -28.36 -28.48
CA ILE A 203 38.49 -28.80 -27.47
C ILE A 203 38.68 -30.30 -27.26
N ASP A 204 38.92 -30.70 -26.01
CA ASP A 204 39.19 -32.09 -25.64
C ASP A 204 38.20 -32.62 -24.60
N ASP A 205 38.26 -33.93 -24.37
CA ASP A 205 37.43 -34.58 -23.36
C ASP A 205 37.80 -34.13 -21.94
N VAL A 206 36.78 -33.86 -21.12
CA VAL A 206 36.96 -33.38 -19.74
C VAL A 206 37.75 -34.37 -18.88
N GLU A 207 37.65 -35.69 -19.14
CA GLU A 207 38.44 -36.69 -18.41
C GLU A 207 39.91 -36.69 -18.81
N GLU A 208 40.26 -36.34 -20.05
CA GLU A 208 41.66 -36.12 -20.45
C GLU A 208 42.22 -34.84 -19.81
N CYS A 209 41.42 -33.78 -19.74
CA CYS A 209 41.71 -32.54 -19.02
C CYS A 209 42.07 -32.79 -17.55
N LYS A 210 41.30 -33.66 -16.88
CA LYS A 210 41.53 -34.05 -15.48
C LYS A 210 42.88 -34.71 -15.28
N LYS A 211 43.35 -35.49 -16.27
CA LYS A 211 44.64 -36.21 -16.22
C LYS A 211 45.83 -35.30 -16.54
N ALA A 212 45.61 -34.22 -17.29
CA ALA A 212 46.69 -33.37 -17.81
C ALA A 212 47.28 -32.37 -16.80
N ALA A 213 46.64 -32.12 -15.65
CA ALA A 213 47.04 -31.05 -14.72
C ALA A 213 47.03 -31.44 -13.23
N ASN A 214 47.84 -30.74 -12.43
CA ASN A 214 47.86 -30.85 -10.96
C ASN A 214 46.85 -29.89 -10.32
N TRP A 215 45.57 -30.27 -10.36
CA TRP A 215 44.43 -29.45 -9.92
C TRP A 215 44.50 -29.01 -8.45
N SER A 216 45.19 -29.76 -7.60
CA SER A 216 45.33 -29.48 -6.15
C SER A 216 45.86 -28.08 -5.79
N ARG A 217 46.50 -27.38 -6.74
CA ARG A 217 47.11 -26.07 -6.54
C ARG A 217 46.29 -24.88 -7.10
N PHE A 218 45.31 -25.12 -7.98
CA PHE A 218 44.64 -24.07 -8.77
C PHE A 218 43.10 -24.15 -8.78
N GLY A 219 42.51 -25.18 -8.17
CA GLY A 219 41.06 -25.27 -7.98
C GLY A 219 40.52 -26.71 -8.07
N ASN A 220 39.22 -26.86 -8.25
CA ASN A 220 38.63 -28.17 -8.50
C ASN A 220 38.81 -28.58 -9.98
N PRO A 221 38.95 -29.88 -10.27
CA PRO A 221 38.97 -30.39 -11.63
C PRO A 221 37.67 -30.07 -12.39
N PRO A 222 37.72 -29.91 -13.73
CA PRO A 222 36.56 -29.57 -14.54
C PRO A 222 35.47 -30.65 -14.46
N ASN A 223 34.22 -30.23 -14.47
CA ASN A 223 33.07 -31.12 -14.41
C ASN A 223 32.38 -31.22 -15.78
N LYS A 224 32.30 -32.45 -16.31
CA LYS A 224 31.67 -32.74 -17.60
C LYS A 224 30.22 -32.27 -17.74
N GLU A 225 29.52 -31.99 -16.64
CA GLU A 225 28.14 -31.50 -16.68
C GLU A 225 28.02 -30.01 -17.00
N TYR A 226 29.04 -29.20 -16.74
CA TYR A 226 28.97 -27.75 -16.88
C TYR A 226 30.27 -27.05 -17.27
N ASP A 227 31.33 -27.80 -17.57
CA ASP A 227 32.62 -27.30 -17.99
C ASP A 227 33.02 -27.91 -19.34
N ILE A 228 33.64 -27.09 -20.18
CA ILE A 228 34.26 -27.44 -21.46
C ILE A 228 35.77 -27.32 -21.26
N CYS A 229 36.50 -28.38 -21.60
CA CYS A 229 37.96 -28.32 -21.62
C CYS A 229 38.43 -27.80 -22.98
N ALA A 230 39.05 -26.63 -22.99
CA ALA A 230 39.61 -26.02 -24.20
C ALA A 230 41.05 -25.54 -23.91
N GLY A 231 41.99 -25.81 -24.81
CA GLY A 231 43.41 -25.47 -24.62
C GLY A 231 44.34 -26.49 -25.25
N GLY A 232 45.65 -26.34 -25.10
CA GLY A 232 46.65 -27.32 -25.52
C GLY A 232 48.06 -26.77 -25.32
N ARG A 233 49.10 -27.60 -25.46
CA ARG A 233 50.51 -27.19 -25.23
C ARG A 233 50.88 -25.89 -25.98
N ASN A 234 51.29 -24.85 -25.25
CA ASN A 234 51.58 -23.50 -25.73
C ASN A 234 50.38 -22.72 -26.34
N ARG A 235 49.15 -23.03 -25.91
CA ARG A 235 47.90 -22.34 -26.19
C ARG A 235 47.02 -22.21 -24.94
N GLY A 236 47.18 -21.09 -24.21
CA GLY A 236 46.41 -20.81 -23.00
C GLY A 236 45.76 -19.44 -22.90
N THR A 237 44.91 -19.27 -21.88
CA THR A 237 44.21 -18.02 -21.54
C THR A 237 44.67 -17.54 -20.18
N GLU A 238 44.86 -16.23 -20.01
CA GLU A 238 45.41 -15.66 -18.77
C GLU A 238 44.46 -14.62 -18.15
N ASP A 239 44.91 -13.99 -17.06
CA ASP A 239 44.19 -12.87 -16.43
C ASP A 239 43.97 -11.74 -17.47
N GLY A 240 42.68 -11.40 -17.70
CA GLY A 240 42.21 -10.51 -18.78
C GLY A 240 41.43 -11.23 -19.90
N ASP A 241 41.49 -12.56 -19.98
CA ASP A 241 40.58 -13.35 -20.82
C ASP A 241 39.36 -13.85 -20.04
N SER A 242 39.42 -13.79 -18.71
CA SER A 242 38.35 -14.20 -17.79
C SER A 242 37.02 -13.53 -18.12
N GLY A 243 35.99 -14.34 -18.37
CA GLY A 243 34.67 -13.89 -18.82
C GLY A 243 34.55 -13.65 -20.32
N GLY A 244 35.65 -13.65 -21.07
CA GLY A 244 35.68 -13.63 -22.52
C GLY A 244 35.06 -14.89 -23.15
N PRO A 245 34.73 -14.85 -24.46
CA PRO A 245 34.02 -15.93 -25.10
C PRO A 245 34.92 -17.07 -25.59
N LEU A 246 34.40 -18.30 -25.49
CA LEU A 246 34.83 -19.42 -26.31
C LEU A 246 33.85 -19.56 -27.48
N LEU A 247 34.35 -19.36 -28.70
CA LEU A 247 33.58 -19.18 -29.93
C LEU A 247 33.78 -20.35 -30.90
N VAL A 248 32.70 -20.73 -31.58
CA VAL A 248 32.72 -21.62 -32.74
C VAL A 248 31.98 -20.97 -33.89
N ASN A 249 32.48 -21.14 -35.11
CA ASN A 249 31.82 -20.67 -36.32
C ASN A 249 31.19 -21.87 -37.04
N ASN A 250 29.88 -21.81 -37.27
CA ASN A 250 29.15 -22.81 -38.04
C ASN A 250 28.44 -22.10 -39.20
N ASP A 251 28.82 -22.44 -40.43
CA ASP A 251 28.27 -21.88 -41.68
C ASP A 251 28.21 -20.33 -41.71
N GLY A 252 29.27 -19.68 -41.22
CA GLY A 252 29.39 -18.22 -41.22
C GLY A 252 28.68 -17.52 -40.05
N ARG A 253 28.09 -18.27 -39.11
CA ARG A 253 27.48 -17.74 -37.88
C ARG A 253 28.29 -18.13 -36.66
N TRP A 254 28.59 -17.14 -35.81
CA TRP A 254 29.38 -17.30 -34.59
C TRP A 254 28.51 -17.61 -33.37
N TRP A 255 28.91 -18.64 -32.63
CA TRP A 255 28.25 -19.12 -31.42
C TRP A 255 29.22 -19.11 -30.24
N GLN A 256 28.80 -18.54 -29.12
CA GLN A 256 29.54 -18.64 -27.87
C GLN A 256 29.10 -19.88 -27.10
N ILE A 257 29.98 -20.88 -27.06
CA ILE A 257 29.75 -22.16 -26.38
C ILE A 257 30.20 -22.13 -24.92
N GLY A 258 31.06 -21.19 -24.55
CA GLY A 258 31.61 -21.12 -23.20
C GLY A 258 32.00 -19.71 -22.77
N ALA A 259 32.11 -19.50 -21.45
CA ALA A 259 32.73 -18.32 -20.86
C ALA A 259 34.03 -18.73 -20.14
N VAL A 260 35.14 -18.07 -20.46
CA VAL A 260 36.46 -18.40 -19.91
C VAL A 260 36.43 -18.20 -18.39
N SER A 261 36.74 -19.26 -17.64
CA SER A 261 36.71 -19.25 -16.17
C SER A 261 38.12 -19.15 -15.59
N ARG A 262 39.03 -20.10 -15.92
CA ARG A 262 40.39 -20.18 -15.32
C ARG A 262 41.42 -20.84 -16.25
N GLY A 263 42.69 -20.42 -16.11
CA GLY A 263 43.87 -21.01 -16.77
C GLY A 263 45.01 -21.45 -15.86
N GLN A 264 45.96 -22.22 -16.42
CA GLN A 264 47.13 -22.74 -15.71
C GLN A 264 48.43 -22.16 -16.28
N TYR A 265 49.18 -21.44 -15.42
CA TYR A 265 50.44 -20.73 -15.71
C TYR A 265 51.69 -21.59 -16.05
N LEU A 266 51.59 -22.91 -16.23
CA LEU A 266 52.79 -23.77 -16.26
C LEU A 266 52.71 -24.92 -17.28
N GLY A 267 52.91 -24.62 -18.56
CA GLY A 267 53.39 -25.56 -19.60
C GLY A 267 52.55 -26.83 -19.87
N THR A 268 51.36 -26.95 -19.29
CA THR A 268 50.34 -27.98 -19.52
C THR A 268 49.00 -27.28 -19.70
N GLU A 269 48.80 -26.65 -20.85
CA GLU A 269 47.90 -25.52 -21.02
C GLU A 269 46.45 -25.90 -21.37
N TRP A 270 45.74 -26.52 -20.42
CA TRP A 270 44.30 -26.75 -20.54
C TRP A 270 43.51 -25.77 -19.67
N HIS A 271 42.43 -25.20 -20.22
CA HIS A 271 41.63 -24.16 -19.57
C HIS A 271 40.23 -24.69 -19.27
N ASN A 272 39.70 -24.27 -18.12
CA ASN A 272 38.32 -24.54 -17.77
C ASN A 272 37.43 -23.40 -18.28
N VAL A 273 36.48 -23.75 -19.15
CA VAL A 273 35.49 -22.82 -19.70
C VAL A 273 34.11 -23.31 -19.24
N THR A 274 33.34 -22.47 -18.54
CA THR A 274 32.01 -22.89 -18.12
C THR A 274 31.06 -22.94 -19.33
N ASP A 275 30.39 -24.08 -19.49
CA ASP A 275 29.41 -24.35 -20.55
C ASP A 275 28.22 -23.39 -20.43
N VAL A 276 28.00 -22.58 -21.47
CA VAL A 276 26.85 -21.68 -21.56
C VAL A 276 25.53 -22.48 -21.56
N GLY A 277 25.54 -23.71 -22.09
CA GLY A 277 24.42 -24.65 -22.09
C GLY A 277 23.98 -25.12 -20.71
N SER A 278 24.83 -25.03 -19.68
CA SER A 278 24.47 -25.42 -18.31
C SER A 278 23.66 -24.36 -17.57
N MET A 279 23.86 -23.09 -17.90
CA MET A 279 22.92 -22.01 -17.53
C MET A 279 21.54 -22.24 -18.16
N MET A 280 21.48 -22.77 -19.40
CA MET A 280 20.23 -23.07 -20.11
C MET A 280 19.42 -24.22 -19.50
N LYS A 281 20.06 -25.23 -18.89
CA LYS A 281 19.38 -26.39 -18.28
C LYS A 281 18.61 -26.01 -17.00
N LEU A 282 19.19 -25.20 -16.11
CA LEU A 282 18.52 -24.70 -14.90
C LEU A 282 17.25 -23.91 -15.25
N LEU A 283 17.29 -23.13 -16.33
CA LEU A 283 16.19 -22.29 -16.79
C LEU A 283 14.96 -23.08 -17.28
N ARG A 284 15.14 -24.29 -17.84
CA ARG A 284 14.03 -25.16 -18.29
C ARG A 284 13.23 -25.73 -17.12
N TYR A 285 13.91 -26.07 -16.02
CA TYR A 285 13.24 -26.50 -14.79
C TYR A 285 12.40 -25.37 -14.19
N CYS A 286 12.88 -24.12 -14.26
CA CYS A 286 12.10 -22.96 -13.84
C CYS A 286 10.84 -22.74 -14.70
N THR A 287 10.92 -22.91 -16.03
CA THR A 287 9.73 -22.80 -16.90
C THR A 287 8.68 -23.88 -16.65
N ALA A 288 9.09 -25.10 -16.30
CA ALA A 288 8.15 -26.18 -15.93
C ALA A 288 7.45 -25.90 -14.59
N ILE A 289 8.18 -25.33 -13.61
CA ILE A 289 7.60 -24.88 -12.34
C ILE A 289 6.64 -23.71 -12.55
N ILE A 290 6.92 -22.79 -13.48
CA ILE A 290 5.98 -21.72 -13.85
C ILE A 290 4.72 -22.29 -14.49
N LEU A 291 4.84 -23.19 -15.45
CA LEU A 291 3.67 -23.85 -16.06
C LEU A 291 2.84 -24.54 -14.98
N PHE A 292 3.49 -25.19 -14.01
CA PHE A 292 2.82 -25.79 -12.86
C PHE A 292 2.18 -24.74 -11.94
N CYS A 293 2.84 -23.62 -11.62
CA CYS A 293 2.28 -22.54 -10.79
C CYS A 293 1.16 -21.77 -11.50
N CYS A 294 1.30 -21.48 -12.79
CA CYS A 294 0.26 -20.86 -13.61
C CYS A 294 -0.91 -21.81 -13.86
N LEU A 295 -0.66 -23.11 -14.03
CA LEU A 295 -1.72 -24.13 -14.00
C LEU A 295 -2.34 -24.22 -12.61
N PHE A 296 -1.58 -24.12 -11.53
CA PHE A 296 -2.11 -24.13 -10.16
C PHE A 296 -2.94 -22.88 -9.85
N ASP A 297 -2.54 -21.69 -10.30
CA ASP A 297 -3.33 -20.45 -10.20
C ASP A 297 -4.53 -20.45 -11.15
N ALA A 298 -4.43 -21.09 -12.32
CA ALA A 298 -5.57 -21.27 -13.24
C ALA A 298 -6.57 -22.33 -12.73
N ILE A 299 -6.09 -23.38 -12.06
CA ILE A 299 -6.91 -24.41 -11.41
C ILE A 299 -7.52 -23.87 -10.10
N ASN A 300 -6.82 -23.01 -9.37
CA ASN A 300 -7.30 -22.32 -8.17
C ASN A 300 -7.80 -20.90 -8.44
N GLY A 301 -8.28 -20.62 -9.66
CA GLY A 301 -8.74 -19.28 -10.06
C GLY A 301 -9.57 -18.65 -8.94
N LYS A 302 -9.15 -17.46 -8.48
CA LYS A 302 -9.83 -16.75 -7.39
C LYS A 302 -11.33 -16.81 -7.63
N ARG A 303 -12.07 -17.36 -6.66
CA ARG A 303 -13.53 -17.50 -6.77
C ARG A 303 -14.13 -16.14 -7.14
N LYS A 304 -14.72 -16.05 -8.33
CA LYS A 304 -15.45 -14.86 -8.75
C LYS A 304 -16.75 -14.80 -7.93
N LEU A 305 -16.75 -13.95 -6.90
CA LEU A 305 -17.93 -13.67 -6.08
C LEU A 305 -18.89 -12.75 -6.83
N LYS A 306 -20.19 -12.95 -6.60
CA LYS A 306 -21.25 -12.02 -6.99
C LYS A 306 -21.72 -11.25 -5.75
N ILE A 307 -21.47 -9.94 -5.74
CA ILE A 307 -21.57 -9.10 -4.55
C ILE A 307 -22.60 -7.99 -4.77
N LEU A 308 -23.53 -7.84 -3.82
CA LEU A 308 -24.45 -6.71 -3.77
C LEU A 308 -23.95 -5.66 -2.79
N VAL A 309 -23.66 -4.45 -3.26
CA VAL A 309 -23.27 -3.33 -2.39
C VAL A 309 -24.37 -2.27 -2.40
N ASN A 310 -24.97 -2.01 -1.24
CA ASN A 310 -25.86 -0.88 -1.06
C ASN A 310 -25.05 0.39 -0.77
N ASN A 311 -25.21 1.39 -1.63
CA ASN A 311 -24.59 2.71 -1.52
C ASN A 311 -25.69 3.77 -1.38
N PRO A 312 -26.13 4.07 -0.15
CA PRO A 312 -27.21 5.03 0.05
C PRO A 312 -26.73 6.42 -0.37
N ALA A 313 -27.45 7.06 -1.30
CA ALA A 313 -27.21 8.45 -1.69
C ALA A 313 -27.74 9.41 -0.63
N PHE A 314 -27.16 9.31 0.56
CA PHE A 314 -27.42 10.13 1.75
C PHE A 314 -26.52 11.37 1.78
N GLY A 315 -25.25 11.23 1.36
CA GLY A 315 -24.30 12.33 1.28
C GLY A 315 -23.10 12.00 0.42
N TRP A 316 -22.37 13.03 -0.02
CA TRP A 316 -21.20 12.88 -0.90
C TRP A 316 -20.11 11.98 -0.32
N SER A 317 -19.84 12.09 0.99
CA SER A 317 -18.86 11.26 1.70
C SER A 317 -19.23 9.77 1.69
N HIS A 318 -20.52 9.45 1.84
CA HIS A 318 -21.04 8.08 1.81
C HIS A 318 -20.91 7.47 0.42
N MET A 319 -21.31 8.22 -0.61
CA MET A 319 -21.18 7.78 -1.99
C MET A 319 -19.73 7.53 -2.38
N GLN A 320 -18.82 8.44 -2.01
CA GLN A 320 -17.38 8.27 -2.24
C GLN A 320 -16.82 7.02 -1.57
N PHE A 321 -17.19 6.79 -0.31
CA PHE A 321 -16.66 5.67 0.47
C PHE A 321 -17.11 4.33 -0.09
N ASN A 322 -18.42 4.07 -0.17
CA ASN A 322 -18.88 2.77 -0.69
C ASN A 322 -18.63 2.64 -2.20
N GLY A 323 -18.63 3.74 -2.94
CA GLY A 323 -18.22 3.75 -4.35
C GLY A 323 -16.79 3.25 -4.55
N ARG A 324 -15.86 3.67 -3.69
CA ARG A 324 -14.49 3.13 -3.70
C ARG A 324 -14.43 1.66 -3.30
N LEU A 325 -15.25 1.22 -2.34
CA LEU A 325 -15.34 -0.21 -1.98
C LEU A 325 -15.79 -1.04 -3.19
N VAL A 326 -16.77 -0.55 -3.96
CA VAL A 326 -17.20 -1.20 -5.20
C VAL A 326 -16.06 -1.28 -6.21
N ASP A 327 -15.33 -0.19 -6.45
CA ASP A 327 -14.18 -0.20 -7.36
C ASP A 327 -13.14 -1.26 -6.95
N LEU A 328 -12.84 -1.38 -5.65
CA LEU A 328 -11.89 -2.37 -5.14
C LEU A 328 -12.34 -3.81 -5.38
N LEU A 329 -13.64 -4.09 -5.29
CA LEU A 329 -14.18 -5.43 -5.54
C LEU A 329 -14.15 -5.80 -7.02
N VAL A 330 -14.41 -4.83 -7.91
CA VAL A 330 -14.26 -5.04 -9.34
C VAL A 330 -12.78 -5.19 -9.73
N GLU A 331 -11.90 -4.37 -9.15
CA GLU A 331 -10.43 -4.48 -9.30
C GLU A 331 -9.92 -5.85 -8.83
N ALA A 332 -10.55 -6.46 -7.81
CA ALA A 332 -10.26 -7.81 -7.32
C ALA A 332 -10.82 -8.94 -8.22
N GLY A 333 -11.58 -8.61 -9.26
CA GLY A 333 -12.13 -9.56 -10.23
C GLY A 333 -13.52 -10.09 -9.91
N HIS A 334 -14.24 -9.48 -8.96
CA HIS A 334 -15.59 -9.88 -8.59
C HIS A 334 -16.67 -9.22 -9.47
N GLU A 335 -17.85 -9.84 -9.51
CA GLU A 335 -19.04 -9.25 -10.13
C GLU A 335 -19.80 -8.44 -9.09
N VAL A 336 -20.04 -7.15 -9.35
CA VAL A 336 -20.61 -6.25 -8.35
C VAL A 336 -21.86 -5.56 -8.89
N HIS A 337 -22.96 -5.69 -8.15
CA HIS A 337 -24.16 -4.90 -8.33
C HIS A 337 -24.20 -3.82 -7.24
N MET A 338 -24.36 -2.55 -7.64
CA MET A 338 -24.49 -1.43 -6.72
C MET A 338 -25.96 -1.00 -6.66
N LEU A 339 -26.58 -1.11 -5.48
CA LEU A 339 -27.90 -0.56 -5.22
C LEU A 339 -27.74 0.86 -4.66
N VAL A 340 -28.30 1.86 -5.34
CA VAL A 340 -28.27 3.27 -4.92
C VAL A 340 -29.67 3.70 -4.55
N GLN A 341 -29.95 3.81 -3.26
CA GLN A 341 -31.19 4.40 -2.77
C GLN A 341 -31.03 5.92 -2.65
N GLU A 342 -31.81 6.68 -3.42
CA GLU A 342 -31.67 8.13 -3.56
C GLU A 342 -32.46 8.88 -2.50
N ILE A 343 -31.86 8.97 -1.31
CA ILE A 343 -32.46 9.58 -0.12
C ILE A 343 -32.28 11.09 -0.12
N SER A 344 -31.06 11.55 -0.39
CA SER A 344 -30.72 12.97 -0.48
C SER A 344 -30.85 13.45 -1.92
N PRO A 345 -31.59 14.54 -2.17
CA PRO A 345 -31.63 15.17 -3.49
C PRO A 345 -30.31 15.88 -3.86
N LEU A 346 -29.40 16.10 -2.90
CA LEU A 346 -28.18 16.90 -3.09
C LEU A 346 -27.02 16.15 -3.77
N VAL A 347 -27.12 14.83 -3.88
CA VAL A 347 -26.09 13.95 -4.46
C VAL A 347 -26.27 13.78 -5.98
N GLY A 348 -27.50 13.92 -6.47
CA GLY A 348 -27.84 13.76 -7.89
C GLY A 348 -27.46 12.38 -8.44
N ASN A 349 -26.84 12.37 -9.63
CA ASN A 349 -26.44 11.16 -10.33
C ASN A 349 -25.06 10.61 -9.92
N TYR A 350 -24.42 11.20 -8.91
CA TYR A 350 -23.13 10.74 -8.43
C TYR A 350 -23.24 9.34 -7.79
N THR A 351 -22.37 8.41 -8.19
CA THR A 351 -22.32 7.03 -7.67
C THR A 351 -21.07 6.76 -6.83
N GLY A 352 -20.03 7.58 -6.98
CA GLY A 352 -18.77 7.47 -6.25
C GLY A 352 -17.80 6.37 -6.70
N ASN A 353 -18.25 5.40 -7.50
CA ASN A 353 -17.37 4.46 -8.19
C ASN A 353 -16.85 5.08 -9.50
N THR A 354 -15.67 4.64 -9.92
CA THR A 354 -15.02 5.05 -11.17
C THR A 354 -14.99 3.93 -12.21
N ASN A 355 -15.23 2.69 -11.79
CA ASN A 355 -15.24 1.52 -12.66
C ASN A 355 -16.59 1.36 -13.36
N ASN A 356 -16.58 1.20 -14.68
CA ASN A 356 -17.78 1.04 -15.51
C ASN A 356 -18.33 -0.40 -15.53
N ASN A 357 -17.57 -1.38 -15.04
CA ASN A 357 -17.98 -2.79 -15.01
C ASN A 357 -18.79 -3.12 -13.75
N VAL A 358 -19.80 -2.30 -13.47
CA VAL A 358 -20.69 -2.38 -12.30
C VAL A 358 -22.13 -2.23 -12.78
N THR A 359 -23.01 -3.12 -12.34
CA THR A 359 -24.45 -2.94 -12.57
C THR A 359 -25.01 -1.99 -11.51
N VAL A 360 -25.41 -0.78 -11.91
CA VAL A 360 -25.97 0.22 -10.98
C VAL A 360 -27.51 0.19 -11.04
N ILE A 361 -28.13 -0.04 -9.88
CA ILE A 361 -29.59 -0.06 -9.70
C ILE A 361 -29.96 1.16 -8.86
N ARG A 362 -30.68 2.12 -9.45
CA ARG A 362 -31.15 3.33 -8.75
C ARG A 362 -32.59 3.18 -8.28
N VAL A 363 -32.83 3.54 -7.02
CA VAL A 363 -34.15 3.50 -6.39
C VAL A 363 -34.45 4.85 -5.75
N PRO A 364 -35.23 5.72 -6.42
CA PRO A 364 -35.62 7.00 -5.88
C PRO A 364 -36.63 6.85 -4.74
N THR A 365 -36.44 7.62 -3.66
CA THR A 365 -37.48 7.82 -2.62
C THR A 365 -38.57 8.78 -3.11
N LEU A 366 -39.71 8.78 -2.42
CA LEU A 366 -40.82 9.68 -2.73
C LEU A 366 -40.43 11.16 -2.52
N PRO A 367 -41.05 12.09 -3.27
CA PRO A 367 -40.77 13.52 -3.13
C PRO A 367 -40.88 14.03 -1.69
N GLN A 368 -41.87 13.57 -0.93
CA GLN A 368 -42.07 13.99 0.46
C GLN A 368 -40.87 13.64 1.36
N THR A 369 -40.27 12.48 1.16
CA THR A 369 -39.09 12.02 1.94
C THR A 369 -37.86 12.85 1.58
N ARG A 370 -37.70 13.21 0.30
CA ARG A 370 -36.63 14.12 -0.18
C ARG A 370 -36.81 15.54 0.34
N ASP A 371 -38.03 16.05 0.35
CA ASP A 371 -38.35 17.38 0.89
C ASP A 371 -38.11 17.43 2.39
N ASN A 372 -38.39 16.35 3.12
CA ASN A 372 -38.08 16.25 4.54
C ASN A 372 -36.57 16.21 4.81
N PHE A 373 -35.78 15.60 3.92
CA PHE A 373 -34.31 15.63 4.02
C PHE A 373 -33.77 17.07 4.00
N LEU A 374 -34.32 17.92 3.14
CA LEU A 374 -33.91 19.34 3.05
C LEU A 374 -34.28 20.18 4.28
N LYS A 375 -35.17 19.68 5.15
CA LYS A 375 -35.59 20.36 6.38
C LYS A 375 -34.73 20.04 7.59
N ILE A 376 -33.74 19.15 7.45
CA ILE A 376 -32.81 18.83 8.53
C ILE A 376 -31.96 20.09 8.82
N ASP A 377 -31.83 20.47 10.10
CA ASP A 377 -31.27 21.77 10.49
C ASP A 377 -29.86 22.00 9.92
N PHE A 378 -28.95 21.04 10.11
CA PHE A 378 -27.58 21.14 9.60
C PHE A 378 -27.47 21.07 8.06
N ILE A 379 -28.51 20.57 7.36
CA ILE A 379 -28.57 20.60 5.89
C ILE A 379 -28.94 22.01 5.41
N GLY A 380 -29.84 22.69 6.13
CA GLY A 380 -30.19 24.09 5.84
C GLY A 380 -29.07 25.06 6.21
N ASN A 381 -28.52 24.95 7.42
CA ASN A 381 -27.40 25.75 7.88
C ASN A 381 -26.51 24.97 8.88
N ALA A 382 -25.37 24.47 8.40
CA ALA A 382 -24.40 23.76 9.22
C ALA A 382 -23.77 24.60 10.36
N PHE A 383 -23.95 25.93 10.38
CA PHE A 383 -23.36 26.85 11.36
C PHE A 383 -24.36 27.32 12.43
N SER A 384 -25.56 26.74 12.50
CA SER A 384 -26.63 27.12 13.44
C SER A 384 -26.27 26.96 14.93
N GLY A 385 -25.14 26.31 15.25
CA GLY A 385 -24.49 26.40 16.56
C GLY A 385 -24.85 25.31 17.56
N VAL A 386 -25.60 24.27 17.16
CA VAL A 386 -25.90 23.12 18.03
C VAL A 386 -25.07 21.91 17.60
N ASN A 387 -23.91 21.73 18.23
CA ASN A 387 -23.09 20.51 18.12
C ASN A 387 -23.74 19.28 18.83
N ASN A 388 -25.07 19.18 18.79
CA ASN A 388 -25.86 18.11 19.39
C ASN A 388 -27.17 17.89 18.62
N MET A 389 -27.13 16.93 17.70
CA MET A 389 -28.24 16.60 16.80
C MET A 389 -29.47 15.98 17.50
N LEU A 390 -29.38 15.69 18.81
CA LEU A 390 -30.54 15.25 19.59
C LEU A 390 -31.35 16.45 20.09
N LEU A 391 -30.69 17.55 20.47
CA LEU A 391 -31.33 18.74 21.03
C LEU A 391 -32.05 19.59 19.97
N ASP A 392 -31.53 19.61 18.73
CA ASP A 392 -32.14 20.33 17.60
C ASP A 392 -33.24 19.54 16.88
N GLY A 393 -33.45 18.26 17.22
CA GLY A 393 -34.40 17.37 16.56
C GLY A 393 -33.93 16.74 15.25
N SER A 394 -32.73 17.06 14.75
CA SER A 394 -32.16 16.54 13.50
C SER A 394 -32.10 15.01 13.50
N TYR A 395 -31.78 14.40 14.64
CA TYR A 395 -31.75 12.95 14.81
C TYR A 395 -33.12 12.29 14.57
N HIS A 396 -34.20 12.86 15.12
CA HIS A 396 -35.55 12.31 14.96
C HIS A 396 -36.00 12.39 13.50
N MET A 397 -35.68 13.51 12.83
CA MET A 397 -35.98 13.71 11.41
C MET A 397 -35.20 12.73 10.52
N LEU A 398 -33.89 12.60 10.75
CA LEU A 398 -33.06 11.61 10.06
C LEU A 398 -33.62 10.21 10.20
N THR A 399 -33.97 9.82 11.42
CA THR A 399 -34.48 8.47 11.61
C THR A 399 -35.82 8.26 10.92
N LYS A 400 -36.71 9.26 10.95
CA LYS A 400 -37.97 9.20 10.20
C LYS A 400 -37.73 9.01 8.69
N ILE A 401 -36.78 9.74 8.11
CA ILE A 401 -36.43 9.63 6.69
C ILE A 401 -35.96 8.21 6.36
N TRP A 402 -35.11 7.62 7.19
CA TRP A 402 -34.66 6.24 7.00
C TRP A 402 -35.82 5.23 7.10
N THR A 403 -36.74 5.41 8.05
CA THR A 403 -37.90 4.52 8.18
C THR A 403 -38.90 4.69 7.04
N ASP A 404 -39.16 5.91 6.59
CA ASP A 404 -40.03 6.20 5.45
C ASP A 404 -39.43 5.58 4.17
N ALA A 405 -38.15 5.81 3.92
CA ALA A 405 -37.43 5.23 2.77
C ALA A 405 -37.46 3.69 2.78
N CYS A 406 -37.41 3.07 3.97
CA CYS A 406 -37.57 1.63 4.11
C CYS A 406 -38.97 1.16 3.71
N GLY A 407 -40.02 1.80 4.26
CA GLY A 407 -41.40 1.50 3.92
C GLY A 407 -41.68 1.66 2.42
N GLU A 408 -41.23 2.76 1.83
CA GLU A 408 -41.34 3.04 0.40
C GLU A 408 -40.65 1.97 -0.45
N PHE A 409 -39.44 1.55 -0.06
CA PHE A 409 -38.71 0.51 -0.76
C PHE A 409 -39.49 -0.82 -0.76
N LEU A 410 -39.95 -1.24 0.42
CA LEU A 410 -40.69 -2.48 0.58
C LEU A 410 -42.04 -2.44 -0.13
N ASP A 411 -42.75 -1.31 -0.12
CA ASP A 411 -44.08 -1.22 -0.72
C ASP A 411 -44.04 -1.12 -2.25
N ASN A 412 -43.08 -0.37 -2.79
CA ASN A 412 -43.08 -0.02 -4.21
C ASN A 412 -42.14 -0.88 -5.08
N HIS A 413 -41.20 -1.62 -4.49
CA HIS A 413 -40.14 -2.30 -5.22
C HIS A 413 -40.10 -3.83 -5.02
N GLN A 414 -41.23 -4.48 -4.71
CA GLN A 414 -41.30 -5.95 -4.63
C GLN A 414 -40.76 -6.68 -5.89
N PRO A 415 -41.05 -6.26 -7.14
CA PRO A 415 -40.48 -6.91 -8.31
C PRO A 415 -38.95 -6.82 -8.37
N LEU A 416 -38.36 -5.72 -7.86
CA LEU A 416 -36.92 -5.58 -7.77
C LEU A 416 -36.34 -6.51 -6.69
N ILE A 417 -37.01 -6.66 -5.54
CA ILE A 417 -36.59 -7.58 -4.48
C ILE A 417 -36.54 -9.01 -4.99
N GLU A 418 -37.55 -9.46 -5.74
CA GLU A 418 -37.55 -10.81 -6.31
C GLU A 418 -36.47 -10.98 -7.39
N ARG A 419 -36.25 -9.98 -8.27
CA ARG A 419 -35.09 -10.03 -9.19
C ARG A 419 -33.76 -10.13 -8.44
N MET A 420 -33.55 -9.34 -7.40
CA MET A 420 -32.33 -9.41 -6.58
C MET A 420 -32.17 -10.78 -5.89
N ARG A 421 -33.26 -11.45 -5.54
CA ARG A 421 -33.22 -12.83 -5.03
C ARG A 421 -32.78 -13.82 -6.11
N GLU A 422 -33.28 -13.67 -7.34
CA GLU A 422 -32.92 -14.53 -8.48
C GLU A 422 -31.44 -14.42 -8.86
N GLU A 423 -30.79 -13.29 -8.58
CA GLU A 423 -29.35 -13.06 -8.81
C GLU A 423 -28.43 -13.94 -7.94
N LYS A 424 -28.91 -14.46 -6.80
CA LYS A 424 -28.17 -15.36 -5.89
C LYS A 424 -26.78 -14.82 -5.48
N TYR A 425 -26.75 -13.65 -4.86
CA TYR A 425 -25.49 -13.04 -4.39
C TYR A 425 -24.78 -13.89 -3.31
N ASP A 426 -23.45 -13.99 -3.42
CA ASP A 426 -22.59 -14.63 -2.41
C ASP A 426 -22.46 -13.77 -1.15
N VAL A 427 -22.34 -12.45 -1.34
CA VAL A 427 -22.08 -11.47 -0.27
C VAL A 427 -22.94 -10.23 -0.49
N ALA A 428 -23.43 -9.64 0.60
CA ALA A 428 -24.07 -8.34 0.57
C ALA A 428 -23.47 -7.37 1.59
N VAL A 429 -23.27 -6.13 1.18
CA VAL A 429 -22.60 -5.07 1.95
C VAL A 429 -23.53 -3.86 2.06
N SER A 430 -23.75 -3.34 3.26
CA SER A 430 -24.48 -2.08 3.47
C SER A 430 -23.94 -1.31 4.65
N GLU A 431 -24.15 0.00 4.64
CA GLU A 431 -23.84 0.83 5.79
C GLU A 431 -24.70 0.46 7.00
N PHE A 432 -24.08 0.48 8.19
CA PHE A 432 -24.71 0.16 9.46
C PHE A 432 -25.88 1.09 9.78
N ILE A 433 -25.80 2.36 9.35
CA ILE A 433 -26.88 3.33 9.53
C ILE A 433 -28.13 2.99 8.72
N HIS A 434 -27.98 2.21 7.63
CA HIS A 434 -29.08 1.81 6.77
C HIS A 434 -29.58 0.38 7.09
N ARG A 435 -30.16 0.24 8.29
CA ARG A 435 -30.56 -1.06 8.87
C ARG A 435 -31.57 -1.84 8.02
N CYS A 436 -32.51 -1.15 7.38
CA CYS A 436 -33.52 -1.76 6.51
C CYS A 436 -32.90 -2.68 5.45
N GLN A 437 -31.74 -2.31 4.93
CA GLN A 437 -31.07 -3.09 3.90
C GLN A 437 -30.66 -4.49 4.37
N PHE A 438 -30.33 -4.67 5.64
CA PHE A 438 -29.98 -5.98 6.18
C PHE A 438 -31.21 -6.90 6.24
N GLY A 439 -32.40 -6.35 6.49
CA GLY A 439 -33.67 -7.06 6.34
C GLY A 439 -33.90 -7.49 4.89
N ILE A 440 -33.63 -6.61 3.92
CA ILE A 440 -33.73 -6.92 2.49
C ILE A 440 -32.72 -8.03 2.12
N PHE A 441 -31.47 -7.95 2.58
CA PHE A 441 -30.45 -8.99 2.35
C PHE A 441 -30.88 -10.35 2.89
N HIS A 442 -31.49 -10.38 4.08
CA HIS A 442 -32.08 -11.59 4.63
C HIS A 442 -33.22 -12.12 3.73
N LYS A 443 -34.14 -11.25 3.30
CA LYS A 443 -35.28 -11.61 2.45
C LYS A 443 -34.86 -12.21 1.11
N ILE A 444 -33.81 -11.68 0.49
CA ILE A 444 -33.30 -12.18 -0.80
C ILE A 444 -32.40 -13.42 -0.65
N GLY A 445 -32.17 -13.91 0.58
CA GLY A 445 -31.47 -15.17 0.84
C GLY A 445 -29.94 -15.06 0.88
N VAL A 446 -29.37 -13.86 1.08
CA VAL A 446 -27.91 -13.73 1.21
C VAL A 446 -27.47 -14.20 2.59
N HIS A 447 -26.52 -15.13 2.63
CA HIS A 447 -25.99 -15.66 3.90
C HIS A 447 -24.94 -14.72 4.51
N THR A 448 -23.88 -14.38 3.76
CA THR A 448 -22.81 -13.49 4.23
C THR A 448 -23.21 -12.01 4.09
N LYS A 449 -23.43 -11.36 5.25
CA LYS A 449 -23.79 -9.94 5.34
C LYS A 449 -22.66 -9.20 6.03
N LEU A 450 -22.21 -8.11 5.42
CA LEU A 450 -21.13 -7.27 5.91
C LEU A 450 -21.63 -5.85 6.12
N ALA A 451 -21.21 -5.26 7.23
CA ALA A 451 -21.57 -3.88 7.53
C ALA A 451 -20.43 -2.93 7.17
N THR A 452 -20.76 -1.70 6.81
CA THR A 452 -19.79 -0.62 6.62
C THR A 452 -20.16 0.61 7.45
N SER A 453 -19.18 1.43 7.81
CA SER A 453 -19.38 2.71 8.49
C SER A 453 -18.45 3.75 7.88
N THR A 454 -19.02 4.84 7.38
CA THR A 454 -18.30 5.98 6.80
C THR A 454 -17.63 6.87 7.83
N PHE A 455 -17.99 6.70 9.10
CA PHE A 455 -17.47 7.40 10.27
C PHE A 455 -16.85 6.41 11.26
N MET A 456 -16.37 6.95 12.40
CA MET A 456 -15.74 6.20 13.49
C MET A 456 -16.61 5.06 14.04
N VAL A 457 -16.00 4.27 14.92
CA VAL A 457 -16.72 3.25 15.68
C VAL A 457 -17.64 3.94 16.72
N ASP A 458 -18.95 3.76 16.61
CA ASP A 458 -19.94 4.26 17.58
C ASP A 458 -20.40 3.17 18.57
N SER A 459 -20.80 3.59 19.77
CA SER A 459 -21.31 2.73 20.85
C SER A 459 -22.52 1.89 20.42
N TYR A 460 -23.45 2.44 19.63
CA TYR A 460 -24.61 1.68 19.14
C TYR A 460 -24.22 0.61 18.11
N GLN A 461 -23.27 0.91 17.24
CA GLN A 461 -22.85 -0.06 16.21
C GLN A 461 -22.25 -1.28 16.90
N VAL A 462 -21.35 -1.07 17.86
CA VAL A 462 -20.65 -2.16 18.54
C VAL A 462 -21.50 -2.91 19.56
N SER A 463 -22.60 -2.35 20.05
CA SER A 463 -23.49 -3.07 20.96
C SER A 463 -24.16 -4.29 20.30
N HIS A 464 -24.31 -4.28 18.96
CA HIS A 464 -24.77 -5.46 18.21
C HIS A 464 -23.73 -6.59 18.21
N PHE A 465 -22.46 -6.29 18.47
CA PHE A 465 -21.37 -7.26 18.60
C PHE A 465 -21.08 -7.65 20.05
N GLY A 466 -21.99 -7.30 20.99
CA GLY A 466 -21.86 -7.61 22.41
C GLY A 466 -20.85 -6.75 23.15
N LEU A 467 -20.45 -5.60 22.60
CA LEU A 467 -19.59 -4.65 23.29
C LEU A 467 -20.38 -3.65 24.12
N GLN A 468 -19.89 -3.37 25.32
CA GLN A 468 -20.43 -2.34 26.20
C GLN A 468 -19.94 -0.94 25.79
N PRO A 469 -20.82 0.08 25.77
CA PRO A 469 -20.41 1.46 25.70
C PRO A 469 -19.49 1.82 26.88
N MET A 470 -18.26 2.24 26.60
CA MET A 470 -17.31 2.65 27.65
C MET A 470 -17.46 4.15 27.94
N SER A 471 -18.62 4.53 28.48
CA SER A 471 -19.05 5.94 28.66
C SER A 471 -18.11 6.78 29.53
N SER A 472 -17.20 6.16 30.27
CA SER A 472 -16.23 6.86 31.12
C SER A 472 -15.08 7.52 30.34
N TYR A 473 -14.77 7.06 29.13
CA TYR A 473 -13.68 7.60 28.30
C TYR A 473 -13.93 7.57 26.79
N VAL A 474 -14.91 6.81 26.30
CA VAL A 474 -15.36 6.88 24.90
C VAL A 474 -16.55 7.83 24.83
N PRO A 475 -16.43 8.98 24.15
CA PRO A 475 -17.53 9.92 24.03
C PRO A 475 -18.60 9.36 23.08
N ASN A 476 -19.86 9.62 23.42
CA ASN A 476 -21.02 9.33 22.61
C ASN A 476 -21.00 10.16 21.32
N LEU A 477 -21.35 9.56 20.18
CA LEU A 477 -21.36 10.22 18.88
C LEU A 477 -22.24 11.48 18.83
N TRP A 478 -23.35 11.49 19.56
CA TRP A 478 -24.37 12.54 19.49
C TRP A 478 -24.24 13.59 20.60
N ALA A 479 -23.34 13.39 21.56
CA ALA A 479 -23.00 14.35 22.59
C ALA A 479 -21.50 14.34 22.99
N PRO A 480 -20.58 14.37 22.01
CA PRO A 480 -19.17 14.12 22.29
C PRO A 480 -18.55 15.23 23.14
N SER A 481 -17.48 14.90 23.85
CA SER A 481 -16.67 15.86 24.60
C SER A 481 -15.32 16.03 23.92
N ILE A 482 -14.92 17.28 23.73
CA ILE A 482 -13.59 17.64 23.21
C ILE A 482 -12.43 17.24 24.14
N ASN A 483 -12.74 16.90 25.40
CA ASN A 483 -11.75 16.46 26.38
C ASN A 483 -11.56 14.95 26.41
N ALA A 484 -12.31 14.19 25.60
CA ALA A 484 -12.10 12.77 25.46
C ALA A 484 -10.66 12.43 25.01
N PRO A 485 -10.07 11.33 25.51
CA PRO A 485 -10.66 10.33 26.40
C PRO A 485 -10.67 10.73 27.89
N TYR A 486 -10.04 11.85 28.25
CA TYR A 486 -9.89 12.32 29.64
C TYR A 486 -10.98 13.31 30.04
N MET A 487 -12.21 12.82 30.13
CA MET A 487 -13.38 13.61 30.52
C MET A 487 -13.48 13.83 32.04
N GLY A 488 -13.90 15.03 32.44
CA GLY A 488 -14.25 15.37 33.82
C GLY A 488 -15.53 14.69 34.30
N PHE A 489 -15.87 14.84 35.59
CA PHE A 489 -17.06 14.17 36.15
C PHE A 489 -18.36 14.56 35.43
N TYR A 490 -18.60 15.85 35.20
CA TYR A 490 -19.81 16.33 34.52
C TYR A 490 -19.90 15.80 33.09
N GLU A 491 -18.78 15.82 32.36
CA GLU A 491 -18.72 15.31 30.99
C GLU A 491 -18.99 13.82 30.94
N ARG A 492 -18.39 13.02 31.85
CA ARG A 492 -18.68 11.58 31.97
C ARG A 492 -20.14 11.31 32.35
N ALA A 493 -20.72 12.08 33.27
CA ALA A 493 -22.11 11.94 33.68
C ALA A 493 -23.08 12.23 32.52
N ARG A 494 -22.82 13.32 31.78
CA ARG A 494 -23.55 13.66 30.55
C ARG A 494 -23.39 12.57 29.50
N ASN A 495 -22.17 12.08 29.31
CA ASN A 495 -21.87 11.04 28.33
C ASN A 495 -22.61 9.72 28.63
N LEU A 496 -22.57 9.28 29.89
CA LEU A 496 -23.32 8.10 30.35
C LEU A 496 -24.83 8.27 30.16
N PHE A 497 -25.38 9.43 30.53
CA PHE A 497 -26.79 9.72 30.31
C PHE A 497 -27.15 9.62 28.82
N MET A 498 -26.28 10.14 27.95
CA MET A 498 -26.48 10.11 26.50
C MET A 498 -26.36 8.71 25.92
N ASP A 499 -25.43 7.88 26.38
CA ASP A 499 -25.36 6.46 25.98
C ASP A 499 -26.63 5.70 26.39
N ILE A 500 -27.14 5.91 27.61
CA ILE A 500 -28.41 5.31 28.07
C ILE A 500 -29.59 5.78 27.21
N TYR A 501 -29.62 7.07 26.90
CA TYR A 501 -30.68 7.67 26.08
C TYR A 501 -30.64 7.17 24.62
N GLN A 502 -29.45 7.14 24.01
CA GLN A 502 -29.22 6.58 22.67
C GLN A 502 -29.62 5.10 22.65
N PHE A 503 -29.23 4.32 23.65
CA PHE A 503 -29.61 2.92 23.75
C PHE A 503 -31.14 2.75 23.78
N LYS A 504 -31.86 3.57 24.56
CA LYS A 504 -33.35 3.55 24.54
C LYS A 504 -33.94 3.89 23.19
N LEU A 505 -33.51 4.98 22.55
CA LEU A 505 -34.03 5.41 21.25
C LEU A 505 -33.74 4.37 20.16
N MET A 506 -32.48 3.94 20.06
CA MET A 506 -31.99 3.11 18.97
C MET A 506 -32.27 1.62 19.13
N TRP A 507 -32.56 1.14 20.34
CA TRP A 507 -32.91 -0.28 20.58
C TRP A 507 -34.41 -0.52 20.63
N TRP A 508 -35.21 0.45 21.11
CA TRP A 508 -36.65 0.22 21.33
C TRP A 508 -37.56 0.93 20.32
N LEU A 509 -37.29 2.20 19.98
CA LEU A 509 -38.23 3.00 19.19
C LEU A 509 -38.03 2.81 17.69
N HIS A 510 -36.79 2.89 17.20
CA HIS A 510 -36.53 2.87 15.76
C HIS A 510 -36.53 1.49 15.10
N PRO A 511 -35.93 0.44 15.71
CA PRO A 511 -36.02 -0.90 15.16
C PRO A 511 -37.47 -1.36 15.06
N LYS A 512 -38.36 -0.89 15.96
CA LYS A 512 -39.78 -1.25 15.92
C LYS A 512 -40.47 -0.75 14.65
N THR A 513 -40.30 0.52 14.28
CA THR A 513 -40.95 1.06 13.07
C THR A 513 -40.43 0.39 11.80
N GLU A 514 -39.12 0.17 11.68
CA GLU A 514 -38.56 -0.59 10.55
C GLU A 514 -39.10 -2.03 10.55
N GLN A 515 -39.10 -2.69 11.71
CA GLN A 515 -39.64 -4.03 11.88
C GLN A 515 -41.11 -4.10 11.49
N ASP A 516 -41.92 -3.10 11.86
CA ASP A 516 -43.35 -3.05 11.55
C ASP A 516 -43.58 -3.05 10.03
N HIS A 517 -42.73 -2.40 9.24
CA HIS A 517 -42.78 -2.49 7.77
C HIS A 517 -42.49 -3.91 7.28
N PHE A 518 -41.45 -4.58 7.79
CA PHE A 518 -41.15 -5.97 7.41
C PHE A 518 -42.25 -6.94 7.83
N THR A 519 -42.76 -6.81 9.06
CA THR A 519 -43.86 -7.61 9.59
C THR A 519 -45.14 -7.41 8.80
N ARG A 520 -45.44 -6.18 8.36
CA ARG A 520 -46.61 -5.87 7.53
C ARG A 520 -46.51 -6.53 6.15
N VAL A 521 -45.33 -6.52 5.53
CA VAL A 521 -45.15 -7.00 4.14
C VAL A 521 -44.88 -8.51 4.08
N TYR A 522 -44.18 -9.07 5.06
CA TYR A 522 -43.72 -10.47 5.07
C TYR A 522 -44.27 -11.33 6.21
N GLY A 523 -45.06 -10.76 7.12
CA GLY A 523 -45.71 -11.46 8.22
C GLY A 523 -44.91 -11.49 9.53
N GLN A 524 -45.58 -11.92 10.60
CA GLN A 524 -45.08 -11.92 11.99
C GLN A 524 -43.86 -12.81 12.23
N ASN A 525 -43.58 -13.76 11.33
CA ASN A 525 -42.46 -14.69 11.46
C ASN A 525 -41.15 -14.13 10.89
N PHE A 526 -41.14 -12.91 10.32
CA PHE A 526 -39.92 -12.30 9.83
C PHE A 526 -38.99 -11.98 11.02
N PRO A 527 -37.71 -12.40 11.00
CA PRO A 527 -36.81 -12.20 12.12
C PRO A 527 -36.59 -10.71 12.40
N SER A 528 -36.22 -10.39 13.64
CA SER A 528 -36.00 -8.99 14.00
C SER A 528 -34.80 -8.43 13.23
N ILE A 529 -34.88 -7.18 12.77
CA ILE A 529 -33.74 -6.50 12.12
C ILE A 529 -32.53 -6.45 13.05
N SER A 530 -32.75 -6.30 14.36
CA SER A 530 -31.69 -6.33 15.37
C SER A 530 -30.96 -7.69 15.38
N ASP A 531 -31.69 -8.81 15.34
CA ASP A 531 -31.08 -10.14 15.32
C ASP A 531 -30.36 -10.43 14.01
N ILE A 532 -30.82 -9.87 12.89
CA ILE A 532 -30.08 -9.92 11.62
C ILE A 532 -28.75 -9.16 11.75
N LEU A 533 -28.77 -7.97 12.36
CA LEU A 533 -27.57 -7.13 12.55
C LEU A 533 -26.55 -7.74 13.51
N LYS A 534 -26.99 -8.43 14.58
CA LYS A 534 -26.08 -9.19 15.47
C LYS A 534 -25.32 -10.29 14.70
N ASN A 535 -25.96 -10.89 13.70
CA ASN A 535 -25.42 -11.99 12.90
C ASN A 535 -24.66 -11.55 11.64
N VAL A 536 -24.37 -10.26 11.45
CA VAL A 536 -23.42 -9.85 10.40
C VAL A 536 -22.03 -10.39 10.72
N SER A 537 -21.29 -10.78 9.68
CA SER A 537 -20.03 -11.49 9.83
C SER A 537 -18.91 -10.55 10.26
N LEU A 538 -18.77 -9.40 9.60
CA LEU A 538 -17.77 -8.36 9.89
C LEU A 538 -18.35 -6.96 9.64
N ALA A 539 -17.74 -5.95 10.24
CA ALA A 539 -18.04 -4.54 10.04
C ALA A 539 -16.77 -3.73 9.72
N PHE A 540 -16.80 -3.00 8.62
CA PHE A 540 -15.70 -2.19 8.13
C PHE A 540 -15.88 -0.71 8.47
N PHE A 541 -14.89 -0.09 9.11
CA PHE A 541 -14.97 1.30 9.56
C PHE A 541 -13.98 2.20 8.82
N ASN A 542 -14.42 3.38 8.40
CA ASN A 542 -13.61 4.40 7.74
C ASN A 542 -12.69 5.17 8.70
N THR A 543 -12.16 4.52 9.72
CA THR A 543 -11.13 5.07 10.61
C THR A 543 -9.97 4.08 10.72
N ASN A 544 -8.89 4.49 11.37
CA ASN A 544 -7.72 3.65 11.62
C ASN A 544 -7.44 3.57 13.12
N GLU A 545 -6.80 2.49 13.55
CA GLU A 545 -6.45 2.23 14.95
C GLU A 545 -5.57 3.32 15.55
N PHE A 546 -4.79 4.00 14.69
CA PHE A 546 -3.90 5.09 15.07
C PHE A 546 -4.57 6.47 15.08
N LEU A 547 -5.79 6.60 14.54
CA LEU A 547 -6.57 7.84 14.48
C LEU A 547 -7.74 7.83 15.46
N ASP A 548 -8.36 6.68 15.68
CA ASP A 548 -9.51 6.52 16.57
C ASP A 548 -9.17 6.76 18.05
N LEU A 549 -10.16 7.05 18.89
CA LEU A 549 -9.93 7.12 20.33
C LEU A 549 -9.68 5.72 20.90
N PRO A 550 -8.80 5.57 21.91
CA PRO A 550 -8.56 4.27 22.53
C PRO A 550 -9.86 3.66 23.09
N ARG A 551 -10.21 2.46 22.63
CA ARG A 551 -11.42 1.75 23.06
C ARG A 551 -11.28 0.22 22.96
N PRO A 552 -12.12 -0.55 23.69
CA PRO A 552 -12.29 -1.97 23.42
C PRO A 552 -12.93 -2.19 22.04
N ILE A 553 -12.45 -3.22 21.34
CA ILE A 553 -12.91 -3.62 20.02
C ILE A 553 -13.24 -5.11 19.99
N SER A 554 -14.15 -5.49 19.10
CA SER A 554 -14.47 -6.88 18.77
C SER A 554 -13.65 -7.28 17.55
N ASN A 555 -13.29 -8.55 17.43
CA ASN A 555 -12.65 -9.10 16.24
C ASN A 555 -13.54 -9.04 14.98
N LYS A 556 -14.84 -8.73 15.14
CA LYS A 556 -15.72 -8.41 14.01
C LYS A 556 -15.44 -7.05 13.37
N ILE A 557 -14.70 -6.16 14.04
CA ILE A 557 -14.39 -4.81 13.57
C ILE A 557 -13.11 -4.84 12.73
N VAL A 558 -13.21 -4.31 11.51
CA VAL A 558 -12.07 -4.17 10.58
C VAL A 558 -11.89 -2.69 10.24
N TYR A 559 -10.74 -2.13 10.62
CA TYR A 559 -10.38 -0.75 10.31
C TYR A 559 -9.86 -0.61 8.88
N ILE A 560 -10.53 0.24 8.09
CA ILE A 560 -10.22 0.53 6.69
C ILE A 560 -10.19 2.03 6.38
N GLY A 561 -9.89 2.86 7.37
CA GLY A 561 -9.85 4.32 7.21
C GLY A 561 -8.89 4.79 6.12
N GLY A 562 -9.36 5.73 5.31
CA GLY A 562 -8.64 6.25 4.14
C GLY A 562 -8.62 5.27 2.95
N VAL A 563 -9.52 4.30 2.91
CA VAL A 563 -9.71 3.44 1.71
C VAL A 563 -10.08 4.26 0.46
N VAL A 564 -10.73 5.42 0.67
CA VAL A 564 -11.12 6.40 -0.37
C VAL A 564 -9.90 7.06 -1.03
N GLU A 565 -8.71 6.87 -0.47
CA GLU A 565 -7.52 7.55 -0.94
C GLU A 565 -6.84 6.83 -2.10
N GLY A 566 -7.08 7.38 -3.29
CA GLY A 566 -6.28 7.16 -4.48
C GLY A 566 -5.04 8.06 -4.53
N LYS A 567 -4.22 7.87 -5.56
CA LYS A 567 -2.99 8.65 -5.77
C LYS A 567 -3.30 10.14 -5.99
N ALA A 568 -2.50 11.01 -5.38
CA ALA A 568 -2.52 12.44 -5.65
C ALA A 568 -2.25 12.70 -7.14
N LYS A 569 -2.94 13.69 -7.72
CA LYS A 569 -2.74 14.14 -9.10
C LYS A 569 -1.78 15.32 -9.11
N ASN A 570 -1.25 15.65 -10.28
CA ASN A 570 -0.50 16.89 -10.46
C ASN A 570 -1.45 18.08 -10.26
N LEU A 571 -0.95 19.11 -9.56
CA LEU A 571 -1.69 20.36 -9.36
C LEU A 571 -1.90 21.08 -10.70
N THR A 572 -3.01 21.80 -10.83
CA THR A 572 -3.20 22.75 -11.93
C THR A 572 -2.24 23.92 -11.79
N GLN A 573 -2.00 24.65 -12.88
CA GLN A 573 -1.03 25.75 -12.92
C GLN A 573 -1.34 26.84 -11.87
N ASP A 574 -2.62 27.15 -11.63
CA ASP A 574 -3.04 28.16 -10.65
C ASP A 574 -2.64 27.78 -9.23
N PHE A 575 -2.88 26.52 -8.83
CA PHE A 575 -2.44 26.03 -7.52
C PHE A 575 -0.92 25.96 -7.42
N GLN A 576 -0.23 25.55 -8.49
CA GLN A 576 1.23 25.51 -8.50
C GLN A 576 1.83 26.92 -8.28
N GLN A 577 1.28 27.96 -8.91
CA GLN A 577 1.73 29.33 -8.70
C GLN A 577 1.56 29.79 -7.25
N ILE A 578 0.44 29.44 -6.60
CA ILE A 578 0.23 29.75 -5.18
C ILE A 578 1.25 29.02 -4.30
N MET A 579 1.50 27.74 -4.58
CA MET A 579 2.54 26.97 -3.90
C MET A 579 3.91 27.63 -4.04
N ASP A 580 4.30 27.99 -5.27
CA ASP A 580 5.62 28.56 -5.57
C ASP A 580 5.81 29.94 -4.92
N LYS A 581 4.78 30.79 -4.94
CA LYS A 581 4.76 32.11 -4.31
C LYS A 581 4.98 32.07 -2.80
N SER A 582 4.47 31.04 -2.12
CA SER A 582 4.55 30.96 -0.66
C SER A 582 5.98 30.83 -0.13
N LYS A 583 6.32 31.64 0.88
CA LYS A 583 7.65 31.63 1.54
C LYS A 583 7.76 30.54 2.60
N LYS A 584 6.77 30.43 3.50
CA LYS A 584 6.78 29.47 4.62
C LYS A 584 5.89 28.25 4.44
N GLY A 585 4.89 28.33 3.56
CA GLY A 585 3.96 27.23 3.29
C GLY A 585 2.54 27.70 3.01
N VAL A 586 1.70 26.76 2.64
CA VAL A 586 0.29 26.97 2.29
C VAL A 586 -0.59 26.35 3.37
N VAL A 587 -1.61 27.10 3.79
CA VAL A 587 -2.66 26.61 4.68
C VAL A 587 -3.91 26.37 3.85
N LEU A 588 -4.40 25.13 3.87
CA LEU A 588 -5.67 24.78 3.22
C LEU A 588 -6.84 25.04 4.16
N PHE A 589 -7.97 25.53 3.66
CA PHE A 589 -9.19 25.74 4.43
C PHE A 589 -10.41 25.20 3.67
N SER A 590 -11.03 24.15 4.21
CA SER A 590 -12.25 23.53 3.65
C SER A 590 -13.17 22.96 4.75
N PHE A 591 -14.45 23.32 4.73
CA PHE A 591 -15.49 22.69 5.55
C PHE A 591 -16.22 21.54 4.83
N GLY A 592 -15.62 20.99 3.77
CA GLY A 592 -16.19 19.86 3.05
C GLY A 592 -17.29 20.26 2.07
N SER A 593 -18.24 19.35 1.83
CA SER A 593 -19.29 19.51 0.81
C SER A 593 -20.66 19.90 1.36
N VAL A 594 -20.91 19.69 2.65
CA VAL A 594 -22.22 19.95 3.29
C VAL A 594 -22.28 21.34 3.90
N ALA A 595 -21.22 21.76 4.58
CA ALA A 595 -21.16 23.07 5.21
C ALA A 595 -20.78 24.16 4.18
N ASP A 596 -21.79 24.84 3.64
CA ASP A 596 -21.60 25.93 2.69
C ASP A 596 -21.06 27.18 3.38
N THR A 597 -19.77 27.47 3.17
CA THR A 597 -19.06 28.60 3.78
C THR A 597 -19.65 29.96 3.45
N LYS A 598 -20.54 30.07 2.45
CA LYS A 598 -21.35 31.28 2.21
C LYS A 598 -22.18 31.66 3.42
N LEU A 599 -22.72 30.67 4.14
CA LEU A 599 -23.61 30.87 5.29
C LEU A 599 -22.88 31.25 6.59
N LEU A 600 -21.54 31.27 6.59
CA LEU A 600 -20.77 31.75 7.73
C LEU A 600 -21.12 33.20 8.06
N ASP A 601 -21.25 33.51 9.35
CA ASP A 601 -21.42 34.88 9.83
C ASP A 601 -20.31 35.78 9.25
N PRO A 602 -20.64 36.94 8.65
CA PRO A 602 -19.65 37.88 8.13
C PRO A 602 -18.54 38.22 9.13
N LYS A 603 -18.83 38.30 10.44
CA LYS A 603 -17.84 38.55 11.48
C LYS A 603 -16.82 37.42 11.60
N ILE A 604 -17.25 36.16 11.44
CA ILE A 604 -16.36 35.00 11.42
C ILE A 604 -15.45 35.09 10.18
N LYS A 605 -16.03 35.39 9.01
CA LYS A 605 -15.22 35.57 7.78
C LYS A 605 -14.16 36.66 7.95
N GLU A 606 -14.54 37.82 8.48
CA GLU A 606 -13.63 38.92 8.76
C GLU A 606 -12.54 38.55 9.77
N ALA A 607 -12.87 37.81 10.83
CA ALA A 607 -11.90 37.33 11.81
C ALA A 607 -10.85 36.41 11.17
N PHE A 608 -11.26 35.51 10.26
CA PHE A 608 -10.32 34.70 9.47
C PHE A 608 -9.42 35.56 8.59
N PHE A 609 -9.99 36.47 7.78
CA PHE A 609 -9.16 37.31 6.89
C PHE A 609 -8.16 38.17 7.65
N LYS A 610 -8.58 38.81 8.76
CA LYS A 610 -7.69 39.59 9.61
C LYS A 610 -6.59 38.74 10.24
N SER A 611 -6.92 37.52 10.67
CA SER A 611 -5.93 36.58 11.19
C SER A 611 -4.94 36.17 10.10
N PHE A 612 -5.41 35.80 8.90
CA PHE A 612 -4.56 35.39 7.78
C PHE A 612 -3.61 36.52 7.32
N ALA A 613 -4.06 37.78 7.37
CA ALA A 613 -3.21 38.94 7.07
C ALA A 613 -2.00 39.05 8.02
N SER A 614 -2.15 38.66 9.29
CA SER A 614 -1.06 38.65 10.27
C SER A 614 0.01 37.59 9.96
N PHE A 615 -0.30 36.60 9.11
CA PHE A 615 0.62 35.54 8.67
C PHE A 615 1.04 35.73 7.20
N SER A 616 1.48 36.94 6.85
CA SER A 616 1.81 37.36 5.47
C SER A 616 2.88 36.55 4.73
N GLU A 617 3.65 35.69 5.42
CA GLU A 617 4.64 34.78 4.82
C GLU A 617 4.04 33.43 4.37
N TYR A 618 2.78 33.18 4.72
CA TYR A 618 2.00 32.01 4.33
C TYR A 618 0.91 32.42 3.34
N GLU A 619 0.54 31.50 2.47
CA GLU A 619 -0.61 31.66 1.56
C GLU A 619 -1.76 30.76 2.04
N PHE A 620 -2.99 31.23 1.88
CA PHE A 620 -4.19 30.54 2.35
C PHE A 620 -5.07 30.20 1.15
N ILE A 621 -5.38 28.91 0.96
CA ILE A 621 -6.35 28.46 -0.04
C ILE A 621 -7.65 28.15 0.68
N TRP A 622 -8.72 28.89 0.39
CA TRP A 622 -10.01 28.72 1.07
C TRP A 622 -11.12 28.37 0.08
N LYS A 623 -11.81 27.27 0.36
CA LYS A 623 -13.07 26.91 -0.31
C LYS A 623 -14.19 27.86 0.13
N LEU A 624 -14.42 28.91 -0.63
CA LEU A 624 -15.47 29.90 -0.42
C LEU A 624 -15.83 30.52 -1.76
N GLU A 625 -17.09 30.36 -2.15
CA GLU A 625 -17.60 30.95 -3.37
C GLU A 625 -17.90 32.44 -3.18
N LEU A 626 -17.52 33.23 -4.18
CA LEU A 626 -17.67 34.68 -4.18
C LEU A 626 -19.12 35.08 -4.50
N ILE A 627 -19.75 35.80 -3.57
CA ILE A 627 -21.06 36.41 -3.77
C ILE A 627 -20.85 37.91 -3.99
N ALA A 628 -21.39 38.44 -5.09
CA ALA A 628 -21.27 39.86 -5.40
C ALA A 628 -21.94 40.76 -4.33
N ASN A 629 -21.34 41.93 -4.09
CA ASN A 629 -21.85 43.00 -3.22
C ASN A 629 -21.90 42.72 -1.71
N GLU A 630 -21.17 41.72 -1.24
CA GLU A 630 -21.01 41.43 0.20
C GLU A 630 -20.00 42.38 0.87
N THR A 631 -20.33 42.90 2.05
CA THR A 631 -19.50 43.89 2.77
C THR A 631 -18.14 43.35 3.19
N TRP A 632 -18.05 42.07 3.55
CA TRP A 632 -16.83 41.41 4.00
C TRP A 632 -15.80 41.21 2.88
N MET A 633 -16.17 41.34 1.60
CA MET A 633 -15.23 41.17 0.48
C MET A 633 -14.07 42.17 0.52
N LYS A 634 -14.31 43.37 1.07
CA LYS A 634 -13.25 44.39 1.24
C LYS A 634 -12.19 43.99 2.26
N SER A 635 -12.48 42.99 3.08
CA SER A 635 -11.59 42.50 4.14
C SER A 635 -10.69 41.36 3.67
N ILE A 636 -10.82 40.86 2.43
CA ILE A 636 -10.00 39.75 1.91
C ILE A 636 -8.52 40.16 1.90
N ALA A 637 -7.69 39.39 2.60
CA ALA A 637 -6.26 39.67 2.69
C ALA A 637 -5.51 39.25 1.41
N PRO A 638 -4.41 39.93 1.02
CA PRO A 638 -3.68 39.67 -0.23
C PRO A 638 -3.05 38.27 -0.37
N ASN A 639 -2.92 37.54 0.75
CA ASN A 639 -2.39 36.18 0.81
C ASN A 639 -3.49 35.11 0.90
N VAL A 640 -4.74 35.46 0.62
CA VAL A 640 -5.90 34.57 0.65
C VAL A 640 -6.44 34.37 -0.76
N HIS A 641 -6.57 33.12 -1.16
CA HIS A 641 -7.03 32.70 -2.49
C HIS A 641 -8.32 31.91 -2.33
N LEU A 642 -9.40 32.41 -2.94
CA LEU A 642 -10.74 31.84 -2.81
C LEU A 642 -11.10 31.01 -4.04
N PHE A 643 -11.70 29.85 -3.81
CA PHE A 643 -12.13 28.92 -4.86
C PHE A 643 -13.47 28.27 -4.50
N ASP A 644 -14.29 28.02 -5.50
CA ASP A 644 -15.56 27.29 -5.32
C ASP A 644 -15.30 25.79 -5.09
N TRP A 645 -14.26 25.26 -5.74
CA TRP A 645 -13.88 23.86 -5.66
C TRP A 645 -12.38 23.65 -5.95
N PHE A 646 -11.78 22.64 -5.33
CA PHE A 646 -10.42 22.19 -5.62
C PHE A 646 -10.22 20.70 -5.27
N ASP A 647 -9.16 20.10 -5.84
CA ASP A 647 -8.69 18.76 -5.45
C ASP A 647 -7.94 18.83 -4.13
N GLN A 648 -8.70 18.72 -3.03
CA GLN A 648 -8.20 18.79 -1.65
C GLN A 648 -7.03 17.84 -1.40
N ARG A 649 -7.11 16.61 -1.92
CA ARG A 649 -6.08 15.60 -1.71
C ARG A 649 -4.76 15.99 -2.33
N SER A 650 -4.78 16.45 -3.58
CA SER A 650 -3.56 16.83 -4.30
C SER A 650 -2.89 18.04 -3.66
N ILE A 651 -3.68 18.98 -3.13
CA ILE A 651 -3.15 20.12 -2.35
C ILE A 651 -2.53 19.63 -1.03
N LEU A 652 -3.23 18.79 -0.26
CA LEU A 652 -2.71 18.25 0.99
C LEU A 652 -1.43 17.44 0.80
N ALA A 653 -1.33 16.67 -0.29
CA ALA A 653 -0.14 15.88 -0.61
C ALA A 653 1.08 16.74 -1.01
N HIS A 654 0.90 18.02 -1.32
CA HIS A 654 1.99 18.89 -1.75
C HIS A 654 2.92 19.25 -0.57
N PRO A 655 4.25 19.18 -0.71
CA PRO A 655 5.19 19.41 0.40
C PRO A 655 5.13 20.80 1.04
N LYS A 656 4.60 21.81 0.33
CA LYS A 656 4.40 23.16 0.88
C LYS A 656 3.11 23.30 1.69
N THR A 657 2.23 22.32 1.72
CA THR A 657 1.03 22.41 2.56
C THR A 657 1.42 22.10 4.01
N VAL A 658 1.28 23.10 4.88
CA VAL A 658 1.81 23.05 6.26
C VAL A 658 0.74 22.99 7.34
N ALA A 659 -0.51 23.32 7.01
CA ALA A 659 -1.66 23.18 7.91
C ALA A 659 -2.96 23.02 7.13
N PHE A 660 -3.97 22.44 7.78
CA PHE A 660 -5.30 22.27 7.21
C PHE A 660 -6.39 22.67 8.21
N ILE A 661 -7.12 23.74 7.90
CA ILE A 661 -8.33 24.17 8.60
C ILE A 661 -9.51 23.37 8.04
N THR A 662 -10.18 22.61 8.90
CA THR A 662 -11.23 21.68 8.50
C THR A 662 -12.36 21.61 9.49
N HIS A 663 -13.54 21.24 9.03
CA HIS A 663 -14.68 20.87 9.88
C HIS A 663 -14.44 19.56 10.64
N CYS A 664 -13.33 18.88 10.37
CA CYS A 664 -12.90 17.67 11.06
C CYS A 664 -13.81 16.45 10.82
N GLY A 665 -14.51 16.37 9.69
CA GLY A 665 -15.18 15.12 9.31
C GLY A 665 -14.18 14.00 8.95
N MET A 666 -14.59 12.75 9.14
CA MET A 666 -13.73 11.57 9.05
C MET A 666 -12.86 11.48 7.78
N ASN A 667 -13.39 11.81 6.60
CA ASN A 667 -12.60 11.81 5.36
C ASN A 667 -11.48 12.86 5.39
N SER A 668 -11.77 14.07 5.85
CA SER A 668 -10.77 15.14 5.98
C SER A 668 -9.72 14.82 7.04
N LEU A 669 -10.13 14.15 8.13
CA LEU A 669 -9.23 13.68 9.17
C LEU A 669 -8.24 12.64 8.62
N ASN A 670 -8.72 11.63 7.88
CA ASN A 670 -7.86 10.62 7.24
C ASN A 670 -6.89 11.26 6.23
N GLU A 671 -7.38 12.15 5.36
CA GLU A 671 -6.57 12.81 4.34
C GLU A 671 -5.46 13.68 4.96
N GLY A 672 -5.79 14.50 5.97
CA GLY A 672 -4.81 15.31 6.68
C GLY A 672 -3.77 14.47 7.41
N ALA A 673 -4.22 13.40 8.10
CA ALA A 673 -3.34 12.48 8.80
C ALA A 673 -2.35 11.76 7.88
N ARG A 674 -2.78 11.34 6.68
CA ARG A 674 -1.90 10.69 5.70
C ARG A 674 -1.05 11.66 4.90
N ALA A 675 -1.49 12.89 4.72
CA ALA A 675 -0.66 13.96 4.21
C ALA A 675 0.44 14.37 5.22
N GLY A 676 0.29 14.01 6.50
CA GLY A 676 1.21 14.42 7.56
C GLY A 676 1.09 15.91 7.87
N VAL A 677 -0.10 16.47 7.62
CA VAL A 677 -0.42 17.90 7.78
C VAL A 677 -1.18 18.10 9.10
N PRO A 678 -0.70 18.98 9.99
CA PRO A 678 -1.42 19.27 11.23
C PRO A 678 -2.71 20.05 10.97
N LEU A 679 -3.68 19.86 11.86
CA LEU A 679 -5.06 20.29 11.64
C LEU A 679 -5.52 21.41 12.59
N ILE A 680 -6.38 22.27 12.10
CA ILE A 680 -7.24 23.15 12.92
C ILE A 680 -8.67 22.66 12.71
N GLY A 681 -9.18 21.90 13.67
CA GLY A 681 -10.51 21.28 13.62
C GLY A 681 -11.58 22.23 14.17
N ILE A 682 -12.60 22.50 13.37
CA ILE A 682 -13.74 23.38 13.69
C ILE A 682 -15.04 22.59 13.48
N PRO A 683 -15.39 21.68 14.40
CA PRO A 683 -16.53 20.79 14.22
C PRO A 683 -17.87 21.53 14.30
N LEU A 684 -18.80 21.11 13.46
CA LEU A 684 -20.09 21.76 13.21
C LEU A 684 -21.29 20.89 13.58
N PHE A 685 -21.24 19.57 13.33
CA PHE A 685 -22.31 18.62 13.62
C PHE A 685 -21.81 17.16 13.58
N SER A 686 -22.67 16.20 13.96
CA SER A 686 -22.40 14.74 13.85
C SER A 686 -21.10 14.32 14.54
N ASP A 687 -20.34 13.43 13.91
CA ASP A 687 -19.07 12.81 14.29
C ASP A 687 -17.91 13.79 14.45
N GLN A 688 -18.01 14.99 13.90
CA GLN A 688 -16.89 15.92 13.76
C GLN A 688 -16.25 16.30 15.10
N LEU A 689 -17.05 16.46 16.16
CA LEU A 689 -16.54 16.82 17.48
C LEU A 689 -15.82 15.64 18.17
N TYR A 690 -16.24 14.40 17.90
CA TYR A 690 -15.46 13.22 18.31
C TYR A 690 -14.13 13.17 17.57
N ASP A 691 -14.15 13.36 16.25
CA ASP A 691 -12.94 13.36 15.42
C ASP A 691 -11.95 14.46 15.86
N ALA A 692 -12.47 15.64 16.20
CA ALA A 692 -11.67 16.73 16.74
C ALA A 692 -11.06 16.35 18.11
N ALA A 693 -11.79 15.62 18.97
CA ALA A 693 -11.24 15.10 20.22
C ALA A 693 -10.13 14.08 19.98
N ALA A 694 -10.33 13.16 19.03
CA ALA A 694 -9.33 12.16 18.64
C ALA A 694 -8.04 12.81 18.11
N MET A 695 -8.20 13.83 17.27
CA MET A 695 -7.12 14.66 16.73
C MET A 695 -6.36 15.42 17.82
N LYS A 696 -7.09 16.14 18.69
CA LYS A 696 -6.53 16.92 19.80
C LYS A 696 -5.78 16.02 20.79
N HIS A 697 -6.34 14.87 21.14
CA HIS A 697 -5.72 13.90 22.05
C HIS A 697 -4.36 13.41 21.51
N LYS A 698 -4.27 13.21 20.19
CA LYS A 698 -3.05 12.80 19.49
C LYS A 698 -2.09 13.96 19.19
N LYS A 699 -2.45 15.18 19.55
CA LYS A 699 -1.62 16.39 19.43
C LYS A 699 -1.09 16.63 18.02
N PHE A 700 -1.86 16.29 16.99
CA PHE A 700 -1.56 16.67 15.61
C PHE A 700 -2.52 17.74 15.06
N GLY A 701 -3.38 18.27 15.93
CA GLY A 701 -4.17 19.44 15.62
C GLY A 701 -4.74 20.12 16.86
N VAL A 702 -5.34 21.28 16.64
CA VAL A 702 -6.03 22.08 17.66
C VAL A 702 -7.52 22.18 17.36
N TYR A 703 -8.32 22.37 18.39
CA TYR A 703 -9.77 22.57 18.29
C TYR A 703 -10.11 24.05 18.39
N VAL A 704 -11.02 24.51 17.54
CA VAL A 704 -11.67 25.81 17.64
C VAL A 704 -13.17 25.61 17.69
N ASP A 705 -13.82 26.23 18.66
CA ASP A 705 -15.27 26.30 18.70
C ASP A 705 -15.76 27.32 17.67
N ILE A 706 -16.65 26.89 16.77
CA ILE A 706 -17.21 27.78 15.74
C ILE A 706 -17.93 28.99 16.35
N LEU A 707 -18.52 28.83 17.54
CA LEU A 707 -19.21 29.91 18.24
C LEU A 707 -18.23 31.01 18.71
N GLU A 708 -16.96 30.67 18.91
CA GLU A 708 -15.89 31.58 19.32
C GLU A 708 -15.07 32.09 18.12
N ALA A 709 -15.29 31.56 16.91
CA ALA A 709 -14.52 31.88 15.71
C ALA A 709 -14.71 33.33 15.21
N HIS A 710 -15.67 34.07 15.75
CA HIS A 710 -15.85 35.50 15.49
C HIS A 710 -14.75 36.37 16.13
N LYS A 711 -13.97 35.81 17.06
CA LYS A 711 -12.85 36.46 17.74
C LYS A 711 -11.56 36.21 16.99
N GLN A 712 -10.92 37.28 16.50
CA GLN A 712 -9.68 37.20 15.72
C GLN A 712 -8.56 36.51 16.51
N GLU A 713 -8.46 36.78 17.81
CA GLU A 713 -7.46 36.22 18.72
C GLU A 713 -7.55 34.69 18.84
N VAL A 714 -8.76 34.12 18.73
CA VAL A 714 -8.96 32.66 18.77
C VAL A 714 -8.37 32.01 17.52
N ILE A 715 -8.67 32.56 16.34
CA ILE A 715 -8.14 32.05 15.06
C ILE A 715 -6.63 32.26 14.98
N THR A 716 -6.15 33.44 15.37
CA THR A 716 -4.71 33.76 15.38
C THR A 716 -3.93 32.82 16.32
N SER A 717 -4.47 32.54 17.51
CA SER A 717 -3.86 31.59 18.45
C SER A 717 -3.84 30.16 17.93
N ALA A 718 -4.90 29.71 17.25
CA ALA A 718 -4.94 28.37 16.65
C ALA A 718 -3.90 28.23 15.53
N LEU A 719 -3.78 29.23 14.66
CA LEU A 719 -2.77 29.29 13.60
C LEU A 719 -1.36 29.30 14.17
N ASP A 720 -1.09 30.15 15.17
CA ASP A 720 0.21 30.24 15.83
C ASP A 720 0.62 28.89 16.43
N GLN A 721 -0.29 28.23 17.16
CA GLN A 721 -0.04 26.89 17.70
C GLN A 721 0.33 25.89 16.60
N VAL A 722 -0.47 25.78 15.54
CA VAL A 722 -0.24 24.77 14.51
C VAL A 722 0.99 25.06 13.64
N LEU A 723 1.25 26.32 13.33
CA LEU A 723 2.34 26.73 12.43
C LEU A 723 3.70 26.88 13.13
N ASN A 724 3.70 27.32 14.39
CA ASN A 724 4.95 27.64 15.13
C ASN A 724 5.31 26.64 16.22
N ASN A 725 4.36 25.81 16.71
CA ASN A 725 4.70 24.77 17.67
C ASN A 725 5.05 23.45 16.95
N PRO A 726 6.31 22.98 17.03
CA PRO A 726 6.77 21.81 16.28
C PRO A 726 6.05 20.52 16.69
N ILE A 727 5.40 20.45 17.87
CA ILE A 727 4.72 19.25 18.34
C ILE A 727 3.63 18.78 17.36
N TYR A 728 2.89 19.71 16.77
CA TYR A 728 1.78 19.37 15.87
C TYR A 728 2.30 18.80 14.55
N SER A 729 3.28 19.47 13.94
CA SER A 729 3.92 18.99 12.70
C SER A 729 4.64 17.65 12.91
N TYR A 730 5.31 17.46 14.05
CA TYR A 730 5.98 16.21 14.40
C TYR A 730 4.97 15.06 14.54
N ASN A 731 3.89 15.26 15.30
CA ASN A 731 2.89 14.22 15.50
C ASN A 731 2.09 13.92 14.23
N ALA A 732 1.80 14.92 13.39
CA ALA A 732 1.16 14.71 12.09
C ALA A 732 2.03 13.81 11.20
N LYS A 733 3.33 14.10 11.08
CA LYS A 733 4.30 13.25 10.35
C LYS A 733 4.47 11.87 10.98
N LEU A 734 4.43 11.76 12.31
CA LEU A 734 4.49 10.47 13.00
C LEU A 734 3.27 9.60 12.68
N ILE A 735 2.08 10.19 12.66
CA ILE A 735 0.84 9.50 12.28
C ILE A 735 0.89 9.09 10.81
N GLN A 736 1.28 9.99 9.90
CA GLN A 736 1.51 9.65 8.49
C GLN A 736 2.45 8.45 8.36
N LYS A 737 3.58 8.45 9.09
CA LYS A 737 4.54 7.34 9.07
C LYS A 737 3.90 6.05 9.55
N LYS A 738 3.05 6.07 10.59
CA LYS A 738 2.33 4.88 11.06
C LYS A 738 1.35 4.36 10.00
N LEU A 739 0.60 5.26 9.36
CA LEU A 739 -0.39 4.89 8.34
C LEU A 739 0.28 4.35 7.07
N ASN A 740 1.37 4.98 6.60
CA ASN A 740 2.10 4.55 5.40
C ASN A 740 2.89 3.25 5.59
N ASN A 741 3.28 2.94 6.84
CA ASN A 741 4.01 1.71 7.18
C ASN A 741 3.09 0.67 7.86
N ALA A 742 1.77 0.84 7.82
CA ALA A 742 0.85 -0.17 8.33
C ALA A 742 1.07 -1.49 7.57
N PRO A 743 1.05 -2.65 8.24
CA PRO A 743 1.38 -3.94 7.60
C PRO A 743 0.52 -4.31 6.40
N PHE A 744 -0.72 -3.83 6.35
CA PHE A 744 -1.66 -4.07 5.27
C PHE A 744 -2.32 -2.74 4.89
N SER A 745 -2.47 -2.50 3.59
CA SER A 745 -3.24 -1.35 3.11
C SER A 745 -4.74 -1.53 3.42
N PRO A 746 -5.51 -0.44 3.62
CA PRO A 746 -6.96 -0.55 3.83
C PRO A 746 -7.71 -1.25 2.70
N ALA A 747 -7.28 -1.04 1.46
CA ALA A 747 -7.82 -1.74 0.28
C ALA A 747 -7.60 -3.26 0.37
N GLU A 748 -6.38 -3.68 0.70
CA GLU A 748 -6.03 -5.09 0.88
C GLU A 748 -6.79 -5.72 2.05
N ARG A 749 -6.89 -5.02 3.19
CA ARG A 749 -7.66 -5.49 4.35
C ARG A 749 -9.13 -5.72 3.98
N PHE A 750 -9.74 -4.76 3.30
CA PHE A 750 -11.14 -4.84 2.89
C PHE A 750 -11.39 -6.07 2.01
N VAL A 751 -10.64 -6.21 0.91
CA VAL A 751 -10.85 -7.31 -0.06
C VAL A 751 -10.59 -8.66 0.61
N LYS A 752 -9.48 -8.83 1.34
CA LYS A 752 -9.14 -10.11 1.96
C LYS A 752 -10.14 -10.54 3.03
N TRP A 753 -10.59 -9.62 3.89
CA TRP A 753 -11.58 -9.95 4.91
C TRP A 753 -12.96 -10.22 4.31
N LEU A 754 -13.31 -9.55 3.22
CA LEU A 754 -14.53 -9.85 2.48
C LEU A 754 -14.48 -11.24 1.83
N GLU A 755 -13.39 -11.56 1.12
CA GLU A 755 -13.18 -12.89 0.52
C GLU A 755 -13.21 -13.98 1.61
N PHE A 756 -12.56 -13.74 2.76
CA PHE A 756 -12.59 -14.64 3.91
C PHE A 756 -14.01 -14.86 4.46
N ALA A 757 -14.80 -13.79 4.64
CA ALA A 757 -16.18 -13.92 5.11
C ALA A 757 -17.11 -14.58 4.07
N ALA A 758 -16.77 -14.51 2.78
CA ALA A 758 -17.48 -15.22 1.72
C ALA A 758 -17.20 -16.73 1.74
N GLU A 759 -15.96 -17.13 2.08
CA GLU A 759 -15.56 -18.53 2.22
C GLU A 759 -16.10 -19.18 3.50
N PHE A 760 -16.09 -18.42 4.60
CA PHE A 760 -16.59 -18.85 5.91
C PHE A 760 -17.84 -18.05 6.29
N PRO A 761 -19.00 -18.37 5.67
CA PRO A 761 -20.24 -17.73 6.03
C PRO A 761 -20.54 -18.06 7.49
N ASN A 762 -20.83 -17.02 8.28
CA ASN A 762 -21.17 -17.10 9.71
C ASN A 762 -19.97 -17.22 10.69
N LEU A 763 -19.38 -16.08 11.04
CA LEU A 763 -18.26 -15.94 12.00
C LEU A 763 -18.76 -15.77 13.45
N ASN A 764 -19.52 -16.74 13.94
CA ASN A 764 -20.15 -16.68 15.26
C ASN A 764 -19.15 -16.76 16.42
N GLU A 765 -18.01 -17.40 16.21
CA GLU A 765 -16.90 -17.44 17.15
C GLU A 765 -16.31 -16.05 17.47
N LEU A 766 -16.58 -15.04 16.64
CA LEU A 766 -16.18 -13.64 16.88
C LEU A 766 -17.24 -12.82 17.62
N GLN A 767 -18.45 -13.36 17.81
CA GLN A 767 -19.55 -12.68 18.50
C GLN A 767 -19.31 -12.71 20.01
N LEU A 768 -19.37 -11.54 20.65
CA LEU A 768 -19.39 -11.48 22.11
C LEU A 768 -20.82 -11.71 22.62
N PRO A 769 -20.97 -12.30 23.82
CA PRO A 769 -22.26 -12.44 24.45
C PRO A 769 -22.99 -11.11 24.61
N SER A 770 -24.28 -11.12 24.33
CA SER A 770 -25.15 -9.95 24.38
C SER A 770 -26.01 -9.90 25.65
N PRO A 771 -26.62 -8.73 25.98
CA PRO A 771 -27.56 -8.63 27.09
C PRO A 771 -28.76 -9.58 26.99
N ASP A 772 -29.15 -9.99 25.78
CA ASP A 772 -30.28 -10.90 25.56
C ASP A 772 -29.91 -12.36 25.88
N GLU A 773 -28.63 -12.72 25.76
CA GLU A 773 -28.12 -14.07 26.04
C GLU A 773 -27.75 -14.26 27.51
N ILE A 774 -27.08 -13.28 28.13
CA ILE A 774 -26.64 -13.35 29.54
C ILE A 774 -27.71 -12.79 30.51
N GLY A 775 -28.60 -11.91 30.02
CA GLY A 775 -29.53 -11.15 30.84
C GLY A 775 -28.95 -9.78 31.25
N PHE A 776 -29.80 -8.74 31.21
CA PHE A 776 -29.41 -7.35 31.44
C PHE A 776 -28.64 -7.11 32.75
N PHE A 777 -29.12 -7.67 33.87
CA PHE A 777 -28.48 -7.46 35.18
C PHE A 777 -27.09 -8.08 35.27
N ALA A 778 -26.95 -9.32 34.81
CA ALA A 778 -25.68 -10.04 34.83
C ALA A 778 -24.67 -9.43 33.84
N TYR A 779 -25.11 -9.04 32.65
CA TYR A 779 -24.26 -8.40 31.65
C TYR A 779 -23.60 -7.11 32.18
N TYR A 780 -24.36 -6.26 32.89
CA TYR A 780 -23.84 -5.04 33.53
C TYR A 780 -23.34 -5.26 34.97
N SER A 781 -23.31 -6.51 35.46
CA SER A 781 -22.94 -6.87 36.85
C SER A 781 -23.74 -6.12 37.92
N LEU A 782 -24.97 -5.68 37.60
CA LEU A 782 -25.83 -4.91 38.50
C LEU A 782 -26.35 -5.76 39.66
N ASP A 783 -26.53 -7.05 39.43
CA ASP A 783 -26.85 -8.06 40.45
C ASP A 783 -25.72 -8.18 41.49
N VAL A 784 -24.48 -8.35 41.05
CA VAL A 784 -23.29 -8.43 41.91
C VAL A 784 -23.08 -7.12 42.67
N ILE A 785 -23.17 -5.97 41.99
CA ILE A 785 -23.05 -4.65 42.62
C ILE A 785 -24.17 -4.45 43.66
N GLY A 786 -25.42 -4.77 43.30
CA GLY A 786 -26.57 -4.64 44.18
C GLY A 786 -26.43 -5.48 45.46
N ILE A 787 -26.07 -6.76 45.32
CA ILE A 787 -25.84 -7.67 46.45
C ILE A 787 -24.68 -7.17 47.32
N SER A 788 -23.61 -6.64 46.71
CA SER A 788 -22.45 -6.10 47.41
C SER A 788 -22.83 -4.87 48.25
N ILE A 789 -23.59 -3.93 47.67
CA ILE A 789 -24.09 -2.74 48.39
C ILE A 789 -25.02 -3.15 49.53
N LEU A 790 -25.94 -4.09 49.29
CA LEU A 790 -26.84 -4.59 50.33
C LEU A 790 -26.05 -5.24 51.48
N SER A 791 -25.03 -6.03 51.16
CA SER A 791 -24.15 -6.67 52.15
C SER A 791 -23.38 -5.64 52.99
N LEU A 792 -22.92 -4.55 52.38
CA LEU A 792 -22.26 -3.44 53.08
C LEU A 792 -23.23 -2.70 54.01
N ILE A 793 -24.46 -2.41 53.55
CA ILE A 793 -25.50 -1.75 54.36
C ILE A 793 -25.87 -2.63 55.56
N LEU A 794 -26.07 -3.94 55.36
CA LEU A 794 -26.36 -4.87 56.44
C LEU A 794 -25.21 -4.94 57.46
N SER A 795 -23.97 -5.04 56.99
CA SER A 795 -22.78 -5.05 57.85
C SER A 795 -22.66 -3.77 58.67
N ALA A 796 -22.83 -2.61 58.03
CA ALA A 796 -22.84 -1.31 58.70
C ALA A 796 -23.97 -1.20 59.74
N SER A 797 -25.16 -1.72 59.42
CA SER A 797 -26.31 -1.73 60.33
C SER A 797 -26.08 -2.61 61.56
N VAL A 798 -25.44 -3.78 61.39
CA VAL A 798 -25.05 -4.67 62.50
C VAL A 798 -24.00 -4.02 63.39
N VAL A 799 -22.96 -3.42 62.81
CA VAL A 799 -21.93 -2.68 63.57
C VAL A 799 -22.56 -1.52 64.34
N PHE A 800 -23.43 -0.74 63.70
CA PHE A 800 -24.15 0.36 64.33
C PHE A 800 -25.06 -0.12 65.47
N TYR A 801 -25.74 -1.26 65.29
CA TYR A 801 -26.55 -1.88 66.34
C TYR A 801 -25.71 -2.25 67.57
N PHE A 802 -24.59 -2.96 67.38
CA PHE A 802 -23.69 -3.32 68.48
C PHE A 802 -23.06 -2.10 69.15
N PHE A 803 -22.62 -1.12 68.37
CA PHE A 803 -22.13 0.16 68.90
C PHE A 803 -23.18 0.82 69.79
N ARG A 804 -24.44 0.89 69.34
CA ARG A 804 -25.55 1.45 70.12
C ARG A 804 -25.82 0.66 71.41
N GLN A 805 -25.67 -0.67 71.40
CA GLN A 805 -25.81 -1.49 72.60
C GLN A 805 -24.67 -1.28 73.60
N ILE A 806 -23.43 -1.14 73.12
CA ILE A 806 -22.27 -0.82 73.97
C ILE A 806 -22.47 0.55 74.61
N VAL A 807 -22.84 1.58 73.84
CA VAL A 807 -23.14 2.92 74.36
C VAL A 807 -24.26 2.88 75.40
N LYS A 808 -25.36 2.18 75.14
CA LYS A 808 -26.44 2.00 76.12
C LYS A 808 -25.96 1.36 77.42
N ARG A 809 -25.16 0.30 77.34
CA ARG A 809 -24.62 -0.40 78.53
C ARG A 809 -23.67 0.50 79.32
N LEU A 810 -22.75 1.20 78.66
CA LEU A 810 -21.86 2.16 79.30
C LEU A 810 -22.67 3.26 79.99
N TRP A 811 -23.74 3.76 79.36
CA TRP A 811 -24.58 4.79 79.94
C TRP A 811 -25.37 4.30 81.16
N SER A 812 -25.93 3.08 81.12
CA SER A 812 -26.56 2.47 82.29
C SER A 812 -25.58 2.19 83.43
N TYR A 813 -24.32 1.87 83.13
CA TYR A 813 -23.28 1.66 84.14
C TYR A 813 -22.94 2.98 84.85
N THR A 814 -22.72 4.06 84.09
CA THR A 814 -22.51 5.40 84.65
C THR A 814 -23.72 5.99 85.40
N ALA A 815 -24.93 5.49 85.10
CA ALA A 815 -26.14 5.87 85.82
C ALA A 815 -26.29 5.12 87.16
N HIS A 816 -25.83 3.87 87.24
CA HIS A 816 -25.80 3.11 88.49
C HIS A 816 -24.73 3.61 89.48
N GLU A 817 -23.54 4.01 89.00
CA GLU A 817 -22.49 4.63 89.85
C GLU A 817 -22.87 6.00 90.44
N LYS A 818 -23.99 6.61 90.03
CA LYS A 818 -24.50 7.87 90.61
C LYS A 818 -25.61 7.68 91.65
N VAL A 819 -26.06 6.44 91.89
CA VAL A 819 -27.18 6.13 92.79
C VAL A 819 -26.74 5.31 94.03
N GLU A 820 -25.52 4.77 94.04
CA GLU A 820 -24.79 4.41 95.26
C GLU A 820 -23.97 5.60 95.77
#